data_AF-A0AB34JIT3-F1
#
_entry.id   AF-A0AB34JIT3-F1
#
_cell.length_a   1.000
_cell.length_b   1.000
_cell.length_c   1.000
_cell.angle_alpha   90.00
_cell.angle_beta   90.00
_cell.angle_gamma   90.00
#
_symmetry.space_group_name_H-M   'P 1'
#
loop_
_entity.id
_entity.type
_entity.pdbx_description
1 polymer ?
#
loop_
_entity_poly.entity_id
_entity_poly.type
_entity_poly.pdbx_seq_one_letter_code
_entity_poly.pdbx_strand_id
1 'polypeptide(L)'
;MADLPTPAASPQSSDPSAPTDTPDPAVQPADPGPSPDVLINPVADNALEEDLCALLSLGLTLKDVERLWKATINPAELYDLGAHLLGDSARRVPIARKASIGLELARHSPQIIDLDVVTEALRSEMDEPPEHFRDPIMLTLMNDPVVLSSGHVFDRTTVFDGNNFRFQACPMTRKPIQMFAFPLVYLKAQLIDYKKKRLDSILAAVCAQLRINPSLVHVDHDSASALDEAHEAPRRTLRRLLAVASELLNGLGSSAAAAASTYQHCATTYFECCMQLTLADEYPPLLRNVADACNLCSAPKLHSLRNTLLGAMRETVARRWAAGAFERAAKLAIDGMSAALLDFEGACSWLHLLEDIAAPVALRAKADVEAWKELAPLVPCLPLLPSQMLCDDLASDAACSFWRVTIWLSAAIDKKDRAGTALVRCLLHGMLRAPAAAPAASESTEGLTSITVHGAGIAETNGTYRRSGMFQGAPRFIHEREQLWLIRYQLPSGTHWWYIADKDQLHVNDGDYYRVIANTSDLLTPPRTGWSLAQDGRPPIPLFTFETTERASSASIPAADASSTARAAAFSLITGTLRRLFRRAPDAAAPAAEPPPPHPPADAVVDAPASLTQLLADEFGEAAEALLASVRRLPAARVTHRLPHVSSSHNDHEQHRWAVIDLPEGWASTYARGVIEFMWKDQGWGNQKGHIWARVTGEIEHASVRISPHAAPHEWTQESLSLPAHWFDFSAGSARLELAYEVGAGGGHSLYLALGATLTLEPRLPELHVFDPAAAELEATASEGGELLIGDCLEVRDTHGLWSVARIVACIDDEQNGPLALVHFEGWSASSLMWLSRAFDLQHVRPLGELRGIGSLGAHTEASFRQIVRVAHEHILEGRVWTPTGGSAHQTYPFARSNTRLFVPVGRGAPLDVQLRAMQARVPFASCVQLAADTQLCAEVHRRFALHAARPT
;
A
#
# COMPACT_ATOMS: atom_id res chain seq x y z
N MET A 1 -43.36 -13.56 -62.32
CA MET A 1 -43.39 -14.15 -60.97
C MET A 1 -42.83 -13.06 -60.06
N ALA A 2 -43.61 -12.03 -59.70
CA ALA A 2 -44.89 -12.02 -58.98
C ALA A 2 -44.69 -12.20 -57.47
N ASP A 3 -45.25 -11.37 -56.59
CA ASP A 3 -45.87 -10.04 -56.79
C ASP A 3 -45.86 -9.23 -55.47
N LEU A 4 -46.12 -7.92 -55.54
CA LEU A 4 -46.43 -7.08 -54.37
C LEU A 4 -47.86 -7.33 -53.87
N PRO A 5 -48.19 -6.99 -52.61
CA PRO A 5 -48.97 -5.75 -52.43
C PRO A 5 -48.66 -4.96 -51.14
N THR A 6 -49.32 -3.80 -51.01
CA THR A 6 -49.34 -2.95 -49.79
C THR A 6 -50.82 -2.72 -49.36
N PRO A 7 -51.29 -1.67 -48.63
CA PRO A 7 -52.18 -1.92 -47.49
C PRO A 7 -53.64 -1.41 -47.60
N ALA A 8 -54.47 -1.86 -46.66
CA ALA A 8 -55.81 -1.35 -46.27
C ALA A 8 -56.20 -1.99 -44.92
N ALA A 9 -57.17 -1.56 -44.10
CA ALA A 9 -57.83 -0.27 -43.81
C ALA A 9 -58.68 -0.47 -42.53
N SER A 10 -59.26 0.59 -41.94
CA SER A 10 -60.12 0.56 -40.72
C SER A 10 -61.51 -0.11 -41.00
N PRO A 11 -62.45 -0.39 -40.03
CA PRO A 11 -62.89 0.54 -38.96
C PRO A 11 -63.51 -0.03 -37.63
N GLN A 12 -63.91 0.92 -36.76
CA GLN A 12 -65.15 0.99 -35.92
C GLN A 12 -65.34 0.28 -34.55
N SER A 13 -65.53 1.15 -33.53
CA SER A 13 -66.58 1.18 -32.47
C SER A 13 -66.83 0.02 -31.48
N SER A 14 -66.78 0.35 -30.18
CA SER A 14 -68.00 0.46 -29.33
C SER A 14 -67.74 1.05 -27.93
N ASP A 15 -68.45 2.14 -27.58
CA ASP A 15 -68.79 2.57 -26.20
C ASP A 15 -69.90 1.63 -25.61
N PRO A 16 -70.43 1.74 -24.36
CA PRO A 16 -70.41 2.90 -23.42
C PRO A 16 -70.17 2.60 -21.91
N SER A 17 -70.04 3.64 -21.08
CA SER A 17 -71.01 4.00 -19.99
C SER A 17 -70.48 4.99 -18.93
N ALA A 18 -71.30 5.96 -18.54
CA ALA A 18 -71.16 6.79 -17.33
C ALA A 18 -72.35 6.54 -16.35
N PRO A 19 -72.29 7.01 -15.10
CA PRO A 19 -72.87 8.32 -14.74
C PRO A 19 -71.92 9.16 -13.84
N THR A 20 -71.87 10.49 -13.81
CA THR A 20 -72.89 11.58 -13.74
C THR A 20 -73.64 11.68 -12.40
N ASP A 21 -73.31 12.69 -11.58
CA ASP A 21 -74.29 13.44 -10.75
C ASP A 21 -73.70 14.74 -10.16
N THR A 22 -74.51 15.80 -10.08
CA THR A 22 -74.32 17.15 -9.47
C THR A 22 -75.64 17.93 -9.66
N PRO A 23 -76.04 18.95 -8.84
CA PRO A 23 -75.25 20.06 -8.28
C PRO A 23 -75.31 20.06 -6.71
N ASP A 24 -75.52 21.11 -5.87
CA ASP A 24 -75.95 22.54 -5.94
C ASP A 24 -75.40 23.33 -4.70
N PRO A 25 -75.69 24.63 -4.40
CA PRO A 25 -74.60 25.59 -4.14
C PRO A 25 -74.71 26.47 -2.86
N ALA A 26 -73.85 27.49 -2.77
CA ALA A 26 -73.64 28.49 -1.69
C ALA A 26 -72.84 27.96 -0.46
N VAL A 27 -72.08 28.76 0.30
CA VAL A 27 -72.12 30.22 0.60
C VAL A 27 -70.70 30.84 0.61
N GLN A 28 -70.55 32.13 0.25
CA GLN A 28 -69.30 32.92 0.37
C GLN A 28 -69.07 33.48 1.78
N PRO A 29 -67.80 33.73 2.16
CA PRO A 29 -67.47 34.90 2.98
C PRO A 29 -66.33 35.78 2.40
N ALA A 30 -66.54 37.09 2.57
CA ALA A 30 -65.63 38.25 2.51
C ALA A 30 -64.16 38.11 2.01
N ASP A 31 -63.84 38.98 1.04
CA ASP A 31 -62.53 39.36 0.52
C ASP A 31 -61.70 40.23 1.50
N PRO A 32 -60.41 39.90 1.76
CA PRO A 32 -59.41 40.83 2.27
C PRO A 32 -58.55 41.38 1.12
N GLY A 33 -58.73 42.67 0.80
CA GLY A 33 -58.20 43.31 -0.40
C GLY A 33 -56.66 43.28 -0.61
N PRO A 34 -56.20 43.64 -1.83
CA PRO A 34 -54.90 43.24 -2.34
C PRO A 34 -53.71 43.85 -1.58
N SER A 35 -52.80 42.95 -1.17
CA SER A 35 -51.39 43.27 -0.94
C SER A 35 -50.69 43.63 -2.26
N PRO A 36 -49.53 44.32 -2.24
CA PRO A 36 -48.88 44.79 -3.46
C PRO A 36 -48.20 43.64 -4.21
N ASP A 37 -48.93 43.04 -5.15
CA ASP A 37 -48.36 42.08 -6.10
C ASP A 37 -47.21 42.72 -6.89
N VAL A 38 -46.03 42.09 -6.80
CA VAL A 38 -44.95 42.36 -7.74
C VAL A 38 -45.40 41.83 -9.10
N LEU A 39 -45.47 42.71 -10.10
CA LEU A 39 -45.77 42.34 -11.48
C LEU A 39 -44.60 41.56 -12.10
N ILE A 40 -44.53 40.27 -11.79
CA ILE A 40 -43.66 39.29 -12.47
C ILE A 40 -44.02 39.34 -13.97
N ASN A 41 -42.99 39.40 -14.82
CA ASN A 41 -43.14 39.72 -16.24
C ASN A 41 -42.72 38.52 -17.09
N PRO A 42 -43.63 37.56 -17.37
CA PRO A 42 -43.29 36.20 -17.79
C PRO A 42 -42.62 36.06 -19.16
N VAL A 43 -42.44 37.16 -19.89
CA VAL A 43 -41.68 37.20 -21.16
C VAL A 43 -40.17 37.38 -20.90
N ALA A 44 -39.78 38.00 -19.79
CA ALA A 44 -38.38 38.18 -19.41
C ALA A 44 -37.77 36.91 -18.80
N ASP A 45 -38.54 36.23 -17.94
CA ASP A 45 -38.07 35.07 -17.18
C ASP A 45 -37.73 33.88 -18.11
N ASN A 46 -38.57 33.64 -19.13
CA ASN A 46 -38.31 32.63 -20.16
C ASN A 46 -36.99 32.87 -20.92
N ALA A 47 -36.63 34.12 -21.20
CA ALA A 47 -35.39 34.44 -21.92
C ALA A 47 -34.14 34.17 -21.05
N LEU A 48 -34.22 34.48 -19.76
CA LEU A 48 -33.18 34.13 -18.79
C LEU A 48 -33.05 32.61 -18.61
N GLU A 49 -34.16 31.87 -18.67
CA GLU A 49 -34.15 30.40 -18.63
C GLU A 49 -33.52 29.78 -19.89
N GLU A 50 -33.84 30.30 -21.08
CA GLU A 50 -33.22 29.87 -22.35
C GLU A 50 -31.71 30.17 -22.39
N ASP A 51 -31.29 31.38 -22.02
CA ASP A 51 -29.88 31.75 -21.92
C ASP A 51 -29.14 30.89 -20.88
N LEU A 52 -29.77 30.59 -19.74
CA LEU A 52 -29.19 29.71 -18.72
C LEU A 52 -29.06 28.27 -19.24
N CYS A 53 -30.08 27.73 -19.92
CA CYS A 53 -30.01 26.43 -20.60
C CYS A 53 -28.86 26.38 -21.60
N ALA A 54 -28.65 27.45 -22.38
CA ALA A 54 -27.57 27.55 -23.36
C ALA A 54 -26.19 27.54 -22.68
N LEU A 55 -25.96 28.40 -21.68
CA LEU A 55 -24.69 28.46 -20.94
C LEU A 55 -24.38 27.15 -20.20
N LEU A 56 -25.39 26.53 -19.57
CA LEU A 56 -25.23 25.23 -18.92
C LEU A 56 -24.91 24.13 -19.94
N SER A 57 -25.52 24.15 -21.13
CA SER A 57 -25.25 23.18 -22.21
C SER A 57 -23.89 23.38 -22.87
N LEU A 58 -23.35 24.60 -22.87
CA LEU A 58 -21.95 24.91 -23.19
C LEU A 58 -20.96 24.47 -22.08
N GLY A 59 -21.45 23.92 -20.98
CA GLY A 59 -20.64 23.28 -19.93
C GLY A 59 -20.27 24.17 -18.74
N LEU A 60 -20.74 25.43 -18.69
CA LEU A 60 -20.45 26.34 -17.58
C LEU A 60 -21.12 25.85 -16.28
N THR A 61 -20.46 26.06 -15.14
CA THR A 61 -21.06 25.80 -13.81
C THR A 61 -22.07 26.90 -13.45
N LEU A 62 -23.04 26.64 -12.56
CA LEU A 62 -23.94 27.71 -12.08
C LEU A 62 -23.14 28.84 -11.45
N LYS A 63 -22.03 28.51 -10.77
CA LYS A 63 -21.07 29.46 -10.22
C LYS A 63 -20.29 30.26 -11.27
N ASP A 64 -20.07 29.72 -12.47
CA ASP A 64 -19.48 30.48 -13.58
C ASP A 64 -20.52 31.41 -14.21
N VAL A 65 -21.79 31.00 -14.28
CA VAL A 65 -22.89 31.89 -14.64
C VAL A 65 -23.09 32.99 -13.59
N GLU A 66 -23.02 32.66 -12.29
CA GLU A 66 -23.05 33.63 -11.17
C GLU A 66 -21.96 34.69 -11.31
N ARG A 67 -20.75 34.30 -11.74
CA ARG A 67 -19.64 35.21 -12.02
C ARG A 67 -19.89 36.11 -13.23
N LEU A 68 -20.46 35.57 -14.30
CA LEU A 68 -20.76 36.30 -15.55
C LEU A 68 -21.95 37.27 -15.38
N TRP A 69 -22.98 36.86 -14.63
CA TRP A 69 -24.23 37.59 -14.45
C TRP A 69 -24.32 38.33 -13.11
N LYS A 70 -23.20 38.47 -12.38
CA LYS A 70 -23.13 39.08 -11.04
C LYS A 70 -23.68 40.52 -10.94
N ALA A 71 -23.76 41.23 -12.06
CA ALA A 71 -24.31 42.58 -12.17
C ALA A 71 -25.74 42.62 -12.74
N THR A 72 -26.31 41.46 -13.07
CA THR A 72 -27.52 41.30 -13.88
C THR A 72 -28.64 40.54 -13.16
N ILE A 73 -28.29 39.51 -12.38
CA ILE A 73 -29.23 38.67 -11.63
C ILE A 73 -28.78 38.54 -10.17
N ASN A 74 -29.73 38.35 -9.26
CA ASN A 74 -29.45 37.95 -7.89
C ASN A 74 -28.96 36.48 -7.87
N PRO A 75 -27.91 36.14 -7.12
CA PRO A 75 -27.50 34.75 -6.97
C PRO A 75 -28.62 33.80 -6.50
N ALA A 76 -29.56 34.27 -5.66
CA ALA A 76 -30.71 33.48 -5.23
C ALA A 76 -31.59 33.04 -6.42
N GLU A 77 -32.07 34.01 -7.21
CA GLU A 77 -32.87 33.79 -8.42
C GLU A 77 -32.17 32.84 -9.43
N LEU A 78 -30.84 32.95 -9.58
CA LEU A 78 -30.06 32.05 -10.43
C LEU A 78 -30.04 30.60 -9.91
N TYR A 79 -29.92 30.40 -8.60
CA TYR A 79 -29.95 29.06 -8.00
C TYR A 79 -31.38 28.47 -7.97
N ASP A 80 -32.42 29.30 -7.78
CA ASP A 80 -33.83 28.90 -7.91
C ASP A 80 -34.16 28.44 -9.34
N LEU A 81 -33.74 29.21 -10.34
CA LEU A 81 -33.90 28.84 -11.76
C LEU A 81 -33.10 27.57 -12.12
N GLY A 82 -31.89 27.43 -11.56
CA GLY A 82 -31.11 26.19 -11.64
C GLY A 82 -31.82 24.98 -11.04
N ALA A 83 -32.57 25.15 -9.94
CA ALA A 83 -33.38 24.10 -9.33
C ALA A 83 -34.61 23.75 -10.20
N HIS A 84 -35.26 24.74 -10.83
CA HIS A 84 -36.35 24.50 -11.79
C HIS A 84 -35.90 23.61 -12.97
N LEU A 85 -34.71 23.89 -13.52
CA LEU A 85 -34.12 23.12 -14.62
C LEU A 85 -33.78 21.67 -14.29
N LEU A 86 -33.68 21.28 -13.00
CA LEU A 86 -33.57 19.87 -12.61
C LEU A 86 -34.88 19.11 -12.88
N GLY A 87 -36.01 19.70 -12.46
CA GLY A 87 -37.35 19.14 -12.67
C GLY A 87 -37.84 19.17 -14.12
N ASP A 88 -37.22 19.98 -15.00
CA ASP A 88 -37.61 20.12 -16.41
C ASP A 88 -37.69 18.78 -17.16
N SER A 89 -38.91 18.31 -17.44
CA SER A 89 -39.13 17.08 -18.20
C SER A 89 -38.85 17.23 -19.70
N ALA A 90 -38.71 18.45 -20.22
CA ALA A 90 -38.46 18.73 -21.64
C ALA A 90 -37.03 18.41 -22.11
N ARG A 91 -36.14 17.94 -21.20
CA ARG A 91 -34.73 17.59 -21.48
C ARG A 91 -33.92 18.73 -22.12
N ARG A 92 -34.24 20.00 -21.84
CA ARG A 92 -33.54 21.18 -22.41
C ARG A 92 -32.07 21.28 -21.98
N VAL A 93 -31.72 20.62 -20.87
CA VAL A 93 -30.34 20.48 -20.36
C VAL A 93 -29.96 18.98 -20.33
N PRO A 94 -28.77 18.58 -20.83
CA PRO A 94 -28.32 17.18 -20.83
C PRO A 94 -28.29 16.52 -19.44
N ILE A 95 -28.54 15.21 -19.37
CA ILE A 95 -28.63 14.44 -18.11
C ILE A 95 -27.36 14.61 -17.26
N ALA A 96 -26.19 14.41 -17.84
CA ALA A 96 -24.90 14.62 -17.17
C ALA A 96 -24.70 16.05 -16.63
N ARG A 97 -25.33 17.05 -17.28
CA ARG A 97 -25.32 18.44 -16.82
C ARG A 97 -26.33 18.67 -15.69
N LYS A 98 -27.53 18.07 -15.74
CA LYS A 98 -28.49 18.04 -14.60
C LYS A 98 -27.87 17.42 -13.35
N ALA A 99 -27.22 16.26 -13.46
CA ALA A 99 -26.50 15.63 -12.34
C ALA A 99 -25.44 16.58 -11.73
N SER A 100 -24.72 17.32 -12.58
CA SER A 100 -23.74 18.33 -12.15
C SER A 100 -24.39 19.52 -11.43
N ILE A 101 -25.49 20.04 -11.97
CA ILE A 101 -26.29 21.14 -11.39
C ILE A 101 -26.85 20.75 -10.02
N GLY A 102 -27.38 19.53 -9.90
CA GLY A 102 -27.95 19.01 -8.66
C GLY A 102 -26.91 18.90 -7.53
N LEU A 103 -25.71 18.43 -7.85
CA LEU A 103 -24.60 18.40 -6.88
C LEU A 103 -24.05 19.79 -6.55
N GLU A 104 -24.09 20.74 -7.49
CA GLU A 104 -23.69 22.12 -7.27
C GLU A 104 -24.67 22.84 -6.33
N LEU A 105 -25.98 22.69 -6.56
CA LEU A 105 -27.05 23.19 -5.69
C LEU A 105 -27.07 22.52 -4.32
N ALA A 106 -26.96 21.19 -4.24
CA ALA A 106 -26.89 20.46 -2.97
C ALA A 106 -25.64 20.82 -2.13
N ARG A 107 -24.64 21.47 -2.73
CA ARG A 107 -23.45 22.00 -2.06
C ARG A 107 -23.55 23.49 -1.69
N HIS A 108 -24.22 24.31 -2.51
CA HIS A 108 -24.22 25.77 -2.40
C HIS A 108 -25.56 26.38 -1.94
N SER A 109 -26.68 25.80 -2.33
CA SER A 109 -28.04 26.20 -1.93
C SER A 109 -28.86 25.00 -1.39
N PRO A 110 -28.37 24.26 -0.38
CA PRO A 110 -28.90 22.96 0.03
C PRO A 110 -30.34 22.94 0.58
N GLN A 111 -30.92 24.10 0.90
CA GLN A 111 -32.32 24.23 1.37
C GLN A 111 -33.33 24.36 0.22
N ILE A 112 -32.86 24.58 -1.02
CA ILE A 112 -33.70 24.88 -2.20
C ILE A 112 -33.99 23.61 -3.02
N ILE A 113 -33.32 22.49 -2.72
CA ILE A 113 -33.23 21.33 -3.62
C ILE A 113 -33.79 20.03 -3.04
N ASP A 114 -34.60 19.34 -3.85
CA ASP A 114 -34.94 17.94 -3.64
C ASP A 114 -33.74 17.03 -4.00
N LEU A 115 -33.19 16.37 -2.99
CA LEU A 115 -32.04 15.47 -3.13
C LEU A 115 -32.39 14.14 -3.82
N ASP A 116 -33.66 13.74 -3.88
CA ASP A 116 -34.08 12.53 -4.63
C ASP A 116 -34.06 12.84 -6.14
N VAL A 117 -34.41 14.06 -6.57
CA VAL A 117 -34.22 14.50 -7.96
C VAL A 117 -32.73 14.53 -8.34
N VAL A 118 -31.83 14.93 -7.42
CA VAL A 118 -30.37 14.85 -7.64
C VAL A 118 -29.91 13.39 -7.76
N THR A 119 -30.44 12.52 -6.90
CA THR A 119 -30.14 11.08 -6.91
C THR A 119 -30.55 10.45 -8.25
N GLU A 120 -31.75 10.75 -8.73
CA GLU A 120 -32.29 10.21 -9.97
C GLU A 120 -31.56 10.75 -11.21
N ALA A 121 -31.17 12.03 -11.20
CA ALA A 121 -30.31 12.60 -12.24
C ALA A 121 -28.92 11.93 -12.30
N LEU A 122 -28.35 11.56 -11.15
CA LEU A 122 -27.09 10.81 -11.07
C LEU A 122 -27.22 9.35 -11.54
N ARG A 123 -28.33 8.67 -11.20
CA ARG A 123 -28.62 7.33 -11.73
C ARG A 123 -28.79 7.35 -13.24
N SER A 124 -29.58 8.31 -13.73
CA SER A 124 -29.74 8.56 -15.17
C SER A 124 -28.42 8.86 -15.88
N GLU A 125 -27.45 9.51 -15.22
CA GLU A 125 -26.09 9.74 -15.79
C GLU A 125 -25.22 8.47 -15.81
N MET A 126 -25.47 7.50 -14.92
CA MET A 126 -24.77 6.21 -14.94
C MET A 126 -25.35 5.24 -15.98
N ASP A 127 -26.65 5.31 -16.24
CA ASP A 127 -27.36 4.55 -17.29
C ASP A 127 -27.20 5.17 -18.69
N GLU A 128 -27.07 6.50 -18.77
CA GLU A 128 -26.79 7.28 -19.99
C GLU A 128 -25.52 8.13 -19.83
N PRO A 129 -24.33 7.49 -19.76
CA PRO A 129 -23.05 8.18 -19.59
C PRO A 129 -22.61 8.90 -20.87
N PRO A 130 -21.63 9.84 -20.76
CA PRO A 130 -21.02 10.49 -21.92
C PRO A 130 -20.55 9.47 -22.97
N GLU A 131 -20.83 9.73 -24.25
CA GLU A 131 -20.70 8.75 -25.35
C GLU A 131 -19.32 8.07 -25.43
N HIS A 132 -18.24 8.82 -25.23
CA HIS A 132 -16.87 8.30 -25.24
C HIS A 132 -16.50 7.42 -24.03
N PHE A 133 -17.33 7.39 -23.00
CA PHE A 133 -17.23 6.53 -21.81
C PHE A 133 -18.26 5.38 -21.81
N ARG A 134 -19.16 5.32 -22.80
CA ARG A 134 -20.24 4.34 -22.92
C ARG A 134 -19.77 3.08 -23.66
N ASP A 135 -20.10 1.90 -23.14
CA ASP A 135 -19.89 0.65 -23.89
C ASP A 135 -20.87 0.57 -25.09
N PRO A 136 -20.42 0.29 -26.34
CA PRO A 136 -21.31 0.28 -27.50
C PRO A 136 -22.37 -0.82 -27.56
N ILE A 137 -22.34 -1.81 -26.66
CA ILE A 137 -23.26 -2.96 -26.62
C ILE A 137 -24.06 -2.98 -25.32
N MET A 138 -23.38 -2.84 -24.18
CA MET A 138 -23.99 -2.82 -22.86
C MET A 138 -24.65 -1.47 -22.55
N LEU A 139 -24.28 -0.40 -23.26
CA LEU A 139 -24.75 0.98 -23.11
C LEU A 139 -24.51 1.62 -21.72
N THR A 140 -23.80 0.93 -20.83
CA THR A 140 -23.40 1.40 -19.50
C THR A 140 -22.03 2.08 -19.49
N LEU A 141 -21.66 2.69 -18.36
CA LEU A 141 -20.34 3.28 -18.13
C LEU A 141 -19.24 2.20 -18.07
N MET A 142 -18.16 2.37 -18.84
CA MET A 142 -17.03 1.43 -18.84
C MET A 142 -16.22 1.44 -17.53
N ASN A 143 -15.66 0.28 -17.17
CA ASN A 143 -14.82 0.05 -16.00
C ASN A 143 -13.37 -0.29 -16.38
N ASP A 144 -13.19 -1.16 -17.38
CA ASP A 144 -11.89 -1.56 -17.92
C ASP A 144 -11.95 -1.55 -19.45
N PRO A 145 -11.79 -0.39 -20.10
CA PRO A 145 -11.93 -0.28 -21.55
C PRO A 145 -10.81 -1.04 -22.27
N VAL A 146 -11.21 -1.88 -23.23
CA VAL A 146 -10.32 -2.63 -24.12
C VAL A 146 -10.64 -2.31 -25.57
N VAL A 147 -9.62 -2.22 -26.42
CA VAL A 147 -9.77 -2.01 -27.86
C VAL A 147 -9.54 -3.32 -28.62
N LEU A 148 -10.49 -3.66 -29.49
CA LEU A 148 -10.37 -4.82 -30.39
C LEU A 148 -9.44 -4.51 -31.56
N SER A 149 -8.94 -5.55 -32.23
CA SER A 149 -8.19 -5.42 -33.51
C SER A 149 -8.97 -4.72 -34.64
N SER A 150 -10.28 -4.50 -34.47
CA SER A 150 -11.11 -3.65 -35.34
C SER A 150 -11.09 -2.15 -35.00
N GLY A 151 -10.26 -1.71 -34.05
CA GLY A 151 -10.17 -0.32 -33.57
C GLY A 151 -11.37 0.17 -32.73
N HIS A 152 -12.32 -0.71 -32.41
CA HIS A 152 -13.50 -0.38 -31.61
C HIS A 152 -13.27 -0.70 -30.13
N VAL A 153 -13.77 0.15 -29.24
CA VAL A 153 -13.57 0.08 -27.79
C VAL A 153 -14.83 -0.44 -27.11
N PHE A 154 -14.66 -1.28 -26.08
CA PHE A 154 -15.71 -1.88 -25.26
C PHE A 154 -15.17 -2.05 -23.83
N ASP A 155 -16.03 -2.33 -22.85
CA ASP A 155 -15.59 -2.83 -21.56
C ASP A 155 -15.03 -4.27 -21.67
N ARG A 156 -14.04 -4.61 -20.84
CA ARG A 156 -13.51 -5.96 -20.76
C ARG A 156 -14.59 -7.01 -20.50
N THR A 157 -15.57 -6.71 -19.66
CA THR A 157 -16.68 -7.63 -19.33
C THR A 157 -17.69 -7.80 -20.46
N THR A 158 -17.68 -6.92 -21.47
CA THR A 158 -18.42 -7.09 -22.73
C THR A 158 -17.71 -8.09 -23.64
N VAL A 159 -16.37 -8.00 -23.72
CA VAL A 159 -15.51 -8.78 -24.63
C VAL A 159 -15.15 -10.18 -24.11
N PHE A 160 -15.04 -10.34 -22.79
CA PHE A 160 -14.58 -11.58 -22.15
C PHE A 160 -15.66 -12.21 -21.26
N ASP A 161 -15.77 -13.54 -21.32
CA ASP A 161 -16.50 -14.37 -20.37
C ASP A 161 -15.50 -15.05 -19.43
N GLY A 162 -15.20 -14.38 -18.31
CA GLY A 162 -14.03 -14.70 -17.49
C GLY A 162 -12.74 -14.50 -18.28
N ASN A 163 -12.10 -15.59 -18.70
CA ASN A 163 -10.91 -15.57 -19.56
C ASN A 163 -11.22 -15.89 -21.04
N ASN A 164 -12.45 -16.30 -21.38
CA ASN A 164 -12.81 -16.71 -22.75
C ASN A 164 -13.20 -15.50 -23.59
N PHE A 165 -12.70 -15.40 -24.83
CA PHE A 165 -13.02 -14.31 -25.74
C PHE A 165 -14.39 -14.54 -26.41
N ARG A 166 -15.36 -13.64 -26.22
CA ARG A 166 -16.77 -13.85 -26.64
C ARG A 166 -17.01 -13.70 -28.15
N PHE A 167 -16.14 -12.99 -28.87
CA PHE A 167 -16.42 -12.53 -30.23
C PHE A 167 -15.44 -13.10 -31.27
N GLN A 168 -15.94 -13.84 -32.27
CA GLN A 168 -15.13 -14.27 -33.42
C GLN A 168 -15.04 -13.20 -34.52
N ALA A 169 -15.98 -12.25 -34.52
CA ALA A 169 -16.04 -11.11 -35.41
C ALA A 169 -16.40 -9.85 -34.60
N CYS A 170 -15.92 -8.68 -35.03
CA CYS A 170 -16.25 -7.40 -34.43
C CYS A 170 -17.78 -7.17 -34.41
N PRO A 171 -18.42 -6.96 -33.26
CA PRO A 171 -19.88 -6.76 -33.20
C PRO A 171 -20.37 -5.60 -34.07
N MET A 172 -19.60 -4.50 -34.12
CA MET A 172 -19.96 -3.27 -34.83
C MET A 172 -19.75 -3.35 -36.35
N THR A 173 -18.74 -4.08 -36.83
CA THR A 173 -18.37 -4.12 -38.26
C THR A 173 -18.60 -5.47 -38.93
N ARG A 174 -18.90 -6.53 -38.15
CA ARG A 174 -19.05 -7.94 -38.57
C ARG A 174 -17.84 -8.55 -39.29
N LYS A 175 -16.70 -7.86 -39.32
CA LYS A 175 -15.42 -8.38 -39.85
C LYS A 175 -14.76 -9.31 -38.84
N PRO A 176 -14.03 -10.35 -39.27
CA PRO A 176 -13.26 -11.21 -38.36
C PRO A 176 -12.25 -10.37 -37.57
N ILE A 177 -11.99 -10.76 -36.32
CA ILE A 177 -11.04 -10.12 -35.42
C ILE A 177 -10.06 -11.15 -34.85
N GLN A 178 -8.88 -10.68 -34.47
CA GLN A 178 -7.96 -11.44 -33.63
C GLN A 178 -8.60 -11.67 -32.26
N MET A 179 -8.44 -12.87 -31.68
CA MET A 179 -9.08 -13.29 -30.41
C MET A 179 -8.37 -12.73 -29.16
N PHE A 180 -7.99 -11.45 -29.21
CA PHE A 180 -7.43 -10.69 -28.10
C PHE A 180 -7.81 -9.22 -28.22
N ALA A 181 -7.75 -8.50 -27.10
CA ALA A 181 -8.02 -7.08 -27.01
C ALA A 181 -6.94 -6.40 -26.16
N PHE A 182 -6.58 -5.16 -26.50
CA PHE A 182 -5.56 -4.38 -25.80
C PHE A 182 -6.21 -3.48 -24.73
N PRO A 183 -5.66 -3.36 -23.51
CA PRO A 183 -6.18 -2.43 -22.51
C PRO A 183 -5.96 -0.98 -22.94
N LEU A 184 -7.03 -0.18 -22.96
CA LEU A 184 -6.98 1.22 -23.39
C LEU A 184 -6.70 2.14 -22.19
N VAL A 185 -5.47 2.05 -21.67
CA VAL A 185 -5.03 2.67 -20.41
C VAL A 185 -5.37 4.17 -20.32
N TYR A 186 -5.24 4.92 -21.41
CA TYR A 186 -5.59 6.34 -21.45
C TYR A 186 -7.09 6.61 -21.17
N LEU A 187 -7.99 5.86 -21.83
CA LEU A 187 -9.42 6.00 -21.58
C LEU A 187 -9.80 5.52 -20.18
N LYS A 188 -9.09 4.49 -19.66
CA LYS A 188 -9.25 4.05 -18.27
C LYS A 188 -8.87 5.14 -17.26
N ALA A 189 -7.78 5.89 -17.52
CA ALA A 189 -7.41 7.04 -16.70
C ALA A 189 -8.45 8.16 -16.76
N GLN A 190 -9.00 8.48 -17.94
CA GLN A 190 -10.08 9.45 -18.08
C GLN A 190 -11.37 9.01 -17.35
N LEU A 191 -11.77 7.74 -17.45
CA LEU A 191 -12.90 7.15 -16.71
C LEU A 191 -12.71 7.21 -15.19
N ILE A 192 -11.48 6.93 -14.72
CA ILE A 192 -11.10 7.06 -13.31
C ILE A 192 -11.25 8.50 -12.84
N ASP A 193 -10.72 9.47 -13.59
CA ASP A 193 -10.81 10.90 -13.26
C ASP A 193 -12.27 11.39 -13.28
N TYR A 194 -13.09 10.92 -14.22
CA TYR A 194 -14.52 11.21 -14.29
C TYR A 194 -15.28 10.66 -13.07
N LYS A 195 -15.12 9.36 -12.77
CA LYS A 195 -15.71 8.70 -11.60
C LYS A 195 -15.28 9.38 -10.30
N LYS A 196 -14.00 9.73 -10.17
CA LYS A 196 -13.46 10.45 -9.02
C LYS A 196 -14.05 11.85 -8.87
N LYS A 197 -14.12 12.65 -9.94
CA LYS A 197 -14.76 13.98 -9.93
C LYS A 197 -16.23 13.91 -9.52
N ARG A 198 -16.96 12.88 -9.95
CA ARG A 198 -18.34 12.61 -9.52
C ARG A 198 -18.42 12.22 -8.04
N LEU A 199 -17.60 11.27 -7.60
CA LEU A 199 -17.48 10.83 -6.20
C LEU A 199 -17.17 12.00 -5.25
N ASP A 200 -16.12 12.77 -5.54
CA ASP A 200 -15.72 13.95 -4.75
C ASP A 200 -16.85 15.00 -4.69
N SER A 201 -17.64 15.14 -5.76
CA SER A 201 -18.79 16.06 -5.80
C SER A 201 -19.99 15.56 -4.97
N ILE A 202 -20.30 14.25 -5.00
CA ILE A 202 -21.34 13.64 -4.16
C ILE A 202 -20.96 13.76 -2.69
N LEU A 203 -19.71 13.41 -2.33
CA LEU A 203 -19.23 13.53 -0.96
C LEU A 203 -19.22 14.98 -0.47
N ALA A 204 -18.86 15.94 -1.33
CA ALA A 204 -18.95 17.37 -0.99
C ALA A 204 -20.39 17.84 -0.73
N ALA A 205 -21.37 17.36 -1.49
CA ALA A 205 -22.79 17.67 -1.29
C ALA A 205 -23.34 17.04 0.00
N VAL A 206 -23.05 15.75 0.26
CA VAL A 206 -23.45 15.06 1.50
C VAL A 206 -22.81 15.74 2.73
N CYS A 207 -21.52 16.10 2.66
CA CYS A 207 -20.87 16.88 3.72
C CYS A 207 -21.48 18.28 3.92
N ALA A 208 -21.99 18.93 2.88
CA ALA A 208 -22.65 20.24 3.01
C ALA A 208 -24.00 20.10 3.74
N GLN A 209 -24.82 19.12 3.33
CA GLN A 209 -26.11 18.82 3.95
C GLN A 209 -25.98 18.43 5.44
N LEU A 210 -25.00 17.58 5.78
CA LEU A 210 -24.74 17.17 7.18
C LEU A 210 -24.30 18.34 8.09
N ARG A 211 -23.57 19.33 7.55
CA ARG A 211 -23.16 20.52 8.31
C ARG A 211 -24.30 21.48 8.60
N ILE A 212 -25.31 21.53 7.71
CA ILE A 212 -26.42 22.48 7.78
C ILE A 212 -27.61 21.90 8.55
N ASN A 213 -27.74 20.57 8.60
CA ASN A 213 -28.77 19.88 9.37
C ASN A 213 -28.15 18.92 10.43
N PRO A 214 -27.54 19.42 11.53
CA PRO A 214 -26.92 18.57 12.56
C PRO A 214 -27.87 17.57 13.25
N SER A 215 -29.19 17.83 13.22
CA SER A 215 -30.22 16.90 13.70
C SER A 215 -30.25 15.58 12.90
N LEU A 216 -29.71 15.55 11.67
CA LEU A 216 -29.54 14.31 10.91
C LEU A 216 -28.38 13.45 11.41
N VAL A 217 -27.53 13.95 12.31
CA VAL A 217 -26.40 13.21 12.91
C VAL A 217 -26.80 12.62 14.27
N HIS A 218 -27.29 13.46 15.19
CA HIS A 218 -27.61 13.05 16.57
C HIS A 218 -29.10 12.82 16.77
N VAL A 219 -29.51 11.55 16.81
CA VAL A 219 -30.85 11.11 17.21
C VAL A 219 -30.71 10.00 18.25
N ASP A 220 -30.92 10.33 19.53
CA ASP A 220 -30.89 9.34 20.62
C ASP A 220 -32.17 8.50 20.62
N HIS A 221 -31.98 7.18 20.52
CA HIS A 221 -33.04 6.22 20.20
C HIS A 221 -34.08 5.96 21.30
N ASP A 222 -33.92 6.50 22.50
CA ASP A 222 -34.81 6.19 23.63
C ASP A 222 -36.21 6.85 23.50
N SER A 223 -36.43 7.64 22.44
CA SER A 223 -37.72 8.26 22.06
C SER A 223 -38.33 7.67 20.77
N ALA A 224 -37.97 6.43 20.40
CA ALA A 224 -38.32 5.74 19.14
C ALA A 224 -39.82 5.38 18.92
N SER A 225 -40.77 6.14 19.47
CA SER A 225 -42.22 5.99 19.22
C SER A 225 -42.85 7.14 18.42
N ALA A 226 -42.18 8.29 18.27
CA ALA A 226 -42.72 9.48 17.60
C ALA A 226 -41.66 10.39 16.93
N LEU A 227 -40.48 9.86 16.60
CA LEU A 227 -39.42 10.63 15.91
C LEU A 227 -39.71 10.76 14.41
N ASP A 228 -40.44 11.82 14.07
CA ASP A 228 -40.72 12.41 12.76
C ASP A 228 -40.18 11.72 11.49
N GLU A 229 -41.09 11.38 10.57
CA GLU A 229 -40.76 11.08 9.17
C GLU A 229 -39.95 12.21 8.50
N ALA A 230 -40.16 13.46 8.94
CA ALA A 230 -39.44 14.65 8.47
C ALA A 230 -37.91 14.59 8.70
N HIS A 231 -37.42 13.79 9.65
CA HIS A 231 -35.98 13.58 9.88
C HIS A 231 -35.44 12.34 9.15
N GLU A 232 -36.27 11.29 8.98
CA GLU A 232 -35.85 10.07 8.30
C GLU A 232 -35.88 10.18 6.77
N ALA A 233 -36.76 11.01 6.18
CA ALA A 233 -36.78 11.22 4.73
C ALA A 233 -35.47 11.85 4.19
N PRO A 234 -34.92 12.94 4.78
CA PRO A 234 -33.59 13.46 4.39
C PRO A 234 -32.46 12.44 4.60
N ARG A 235 -32.47 11.68 5.71
CA ARG A 235 -31.50 10.61 5.97
C ARG A 235 -31.53 9.53 4.90
N ARG A 236 -32.71 9.02 4.55
CA ARG A 236 -32.95 8.03 3.49
C ARG A 236 -32.40 8.50 2.15
N THR A 237 -32.56 9.78 1.83
CA THR A 237 -32.10 10.36 0.57
C THR A 237 -30.59 10.56 0.53
N LEU A 238 -29.98 11.03 1.62
CA LEU A 238 -28.52 11.09 1.76
C LEU A 238 -27.88 9.68 1.72
N ARG A 239 -28.55 8.66 2.28
CA ARG A 239 -28.16 7.24 2.15
C ARG A 239 -28.22 6.76 0.68
N ARG A 240 -29.21 7.20 -0.11
CA ARG A 240 -29.29 6.91 -1.56
C ARG A 240 -28.14 7.55 -2.36
N LEU A 241 -27.79 8.81 -2.06
CA LEU A 241 -26.61 9.47 -2.64
C LEU A 241 -25.30 8.73 -2.27
N LEU A 242 -25.17 8.27 -1.02
CA LEU A 242 -24.03 7.44 -0.62
C LEU A 242 -24.01 6.07 -1.31
N ALA A 243 -25.16 5.47 -1.63
CA ALA A 243 -25.19 4.25 -2.46
C ALA A 243 -24.56 4.50 -3.84
N VAL A 244 -24.92 5.61 -4.51
CA VAL A 244 -24.30 6.02 -5.80
C VAL A 244 -22.80 6.27 -5.66
N ALA A 245 -22.35 6.95 -4.58
CA ALA A 245 -20.93 7.08 -4.28
C ALA A 245 -20.24 5.72 -4.04
N SER A 246 -20.92 4.75 -3.45
CA SER A 246 -20.43 3.38 -3.27
C SER A 246 -20.30 2.64 -4.60
N GLU A 247 -21.28 2.75 -5.50
CA GLU A 247 -21.25 2.18 -6.84
C GLU A 247 -20.06 2.76 -7.65
N LEU A 248 -19.84 4.07 -7.60
CA LEU A 248 -18.68 4.74 -8.22
C LEU A 248 -17.33 4.33 -7.59
N LEU A 249 -17.26 4.20 -6.26
CA LEU A 249 -16.05 3.79 -5.55
C LEU A 249 -15.70 2.32 -5.84
N ASN A 250 -16.69 1.43 -5.94
CA ASN A 250 -16.47 0.06 -6.43
C ASN A 250 -15.97 0.07 -7.89
N GLY A 251 -16.58 0.88 -8.77
CA GLY A 251 -16.18 1.06 -10.17
C GLY A 251 -14.82 1.73 -10.41
N LEU A 252 -14.08 2.09 -9.36
CA LEU A 252 -12.68 2.54 -9.39
C LEU A 252 -11.67 1.41 -9.09
N GLY A 253 -12.13 0.19 -8.79
CA GLY A 253 -11.27 -0.97 -8.52
C GLY A 253 -11.96 -2.30 -8.80
N SER A 254 -11.47 -3.38 -8.18
CA SER A 254 -12.18 -4.67 -8.11
C SER A 254 -13.12 -4.78 -6.90
N SER A 255 -13.00 -3.85 -5.95
CA SER A 255 -13.89 -3.67 -4.80
C SER A 255 -13.68 -2.27 -4.21
N ALA A 256 -14.63 -1.76 -3.41
CA ALA A 256 -14.46 -0.50 -2.68
C ALA A 256 -13.25 -0.51 -1.72
N ALA A 257 -12.88 -1.68 -1.18
CA ALA A 257 -11.68 -1.83 -0.34
C ALA A 257 -10.38 -1.78 -1.17
N ALA A 258 -10.36 -2.35 -2.37
CA ALA A 258 -9.25 -2.17 -3.30
C ALA A 258 -9.13 -0.71 -3.76
N ALA A 259 -10.26 -0.05 -4.06
CA ALA A 259 -10.30 1.38 -4.36
C ALA A 259 -9.85 2.25 -3.17
N ALA A 260 -10.15 1.85 -1.93
CA ALA A 260 -9.70 2.57 -0.74
C ALA A 260 -8.17 2.67 -0.65
N SER A 261 -7.42 1.66 -1.13
CA SER A 261 -5.94 1.72 -1.19
C SER A 261 -5.41 2.87 -2.06
N THR A 262 -6.11 3.16 -3.16
CA THR A 262 -5.72 4.13 -4.20
C THR A 262 -6.36 5.51 -3.98
N TYR A 263 -7.57 5.54 -3.40
CA TYR A 263 -8.40 6.73 -3.20
C TYR A 263 -8.71 6.95 -1.71
N GLN A 264 -7.68 6.79 -0.85
CA GLN A 264 -7.79 6.81 0.62
C GLN A 264 -8.60 7.99 1.18
N HIS A 265 -8.45 9.20 0.62
CA HIS A 265 -9.23 10.36 1.04
C HIS A 265 -10.73 10.20 0.76
N CYS A 266 -11.09 9.83 -0.47
CA CYS A 266 -12.47 9.64 -0.90
C CYS A 266 -13.14 8.53 -0.09
N ALA A 267 -12.43 7.42 0.13
CA ALA A 267 -12.90 6.31 0.97
C ALA A 267 -13.07 6.72 2.45
N THR A 268 -12.13 7.48 3.02
CA THR A 268 -12.26 8.02 4.39
C THR A 268 -13.51 8.87 4.51
N THR A 269 -13.70 9.85 3.63
CA THR A 269 -14.84 10.77 3.72
C THR A 269 -16.17 10.12 3.37
N TYR A 270 -16.18 9.09 2.50
CA TYR A 270 -17.33 8.21 2.32
C TYR A 270 -17.72 7.52 3.63
N PHE A 271 -16.79 6.87 4.32
CA PHE A 271 -17.07 6.17 5.57
C PHE A 271 -17.39 7.14 6.74
N GLU A 272 -16.81 8.35 6.77
CA GLU A 272 -17.17 9.42 7.72
C GLU A 272 -18.64 9.86 7.53
N CYS A 273 -19.09 10.01 6.28
CA CYS A 273 -20.47 10.35 5.95
C CYS A 273 -21.43 9.19 6.26
N CYS A 274 -21.03 7.94 5.95
CA CYS A 274 -21.79 6.76 6.34
C CYS A 274 -21.97 6.70 7.85
N MET A 275 -20.90 6.87 8.65
CA MET A 275 -20.99 6.85 10.12
C MET A 275 -22.00 7.86 10.66
N GLN A 276 -22.02 9.10 10.14
CA GLN A 276 -22.95 10.14 10.57
C GLN A 276 -24.41 9.89 10.18
N LEU A 277 -24.65 9.05 9.16
CA LEU A 277 -25.99 8.74 8.63
C LEU A 277 -26.50 7.34 8.99
N THR A 278 -25.67 6.49 9.57
CA THR A 278 -25.98 5.11 9.94
C THR A 278 -26.43 5.06 11.40
N LEU A 279 -27.49 4.33 11.72
CA LEU A 279 -27.94 4.15 13.10
C LEU A 279 -26.99 3.18 13.81
N ALA A 280 -26.87 3.26 15.13
CA ALA A 280 -25.91 2.42 15.84
C ALA A 280 -26.22 0.90 15.71
N ASP A 281 -27.49 0.52 15.49
CA ASP A 281 -27.92 -0.85 15.13
C ASP A 281 -27.43 -1.33 13.75
N GLU A 282 -27.09 -0.40 12.86
CA GLU A 282 -26.64 -0.62 11.48
C GLU A 282 -25.11 -0.48 11.33
N TYR A 283 -24.38 -0.15 12.41
CA TYR A 283 -22.90 -0.09 12.39
C TYR A 283 -22.19 -1.41 12.06
N PRO A 284 -22.68 -2.63 12.36
CA PRO A 284 -21.98 -3.88 12.02
C PRO A 284 -21.52 -4.07 10.56
N PRO A 285 -22.36 -3.92 9.53
CA PRO A 285 -21.90 -3.97 8.13
C PRO A 285 -20.96 -2.82 7.76
N LEU A 286 -21.19 -1.60 8.30
CA LEU A 286 -20.31 -0.46 8.06
C LEU A 286 -18.90 -0.70 8.61
N LEU A 287 -18.81 -1.19 9.85
CA LEU A 287 -17.54 -1.50 10.50
C LEU A 287 -16.78 -2.63 9.78
N ARG A 288 -17.49 -3.64 9.25
CA ARG A 288 -16.87 -4.67 8.39
C ARG A 288 -16.26 -4.05 7.13
N ASN A 289 -17.01 -3.22 6.41
CA ASN A 289 -16.52 -2.55 5.20
C ASN A 289 -15.32 -1.63 5.47
N VAL A 290 -15.31 -0.92 6.60
CA VAL A 290 -14.16 -0.12 7.05
C VAL A 290 -12.96 -1.01 7.41
N ALA A 291 -13.20 -2.14 8.08
CA ALA A 291 -12.15 -3.06 8.46
C ALA A 291 -11.50 -3.75 7.24
N ASP A 292 -12.30 -4.17 6.25
CA ASP A 292 -11.81 -4.72 4.98
C ASP A 292 -10.99 -3.66 4.20
N ALA A 293 -11.39 -2.39 4.24
CA ALA A 293 -10.61 -1.28 3.69
C ALA A 293 -9.28 -1.06 4.43
N CYS A 294 -9.26 -1.11 5.77
CA CYS A 294 -8.03 -1.07 6.57
C CYS A 294 -7.09 -2.25 6.28
N ASN A 295 -7.64 -3.45 6.06
CA ASN A 295 -6.84 -4.64 5.75
C ASN A 295 -6.15 -4.55 4.37
N LEU A 296 -6.71 -3.78 3.42
CA LEU A 296 -6.12 -3.52 2.11
C LEU A 296 -5.32 -2.21 2.02
N CYS A 297 -5.32 -1.35 3.04
CA CYS A 297 -4.45 -0.17 3.08
C CYS A 297 -4.10 0.37 4.47
N SER A 298 -2.82 0.67 4.67
CA SER A 298 -2.24 1.23 5.89
C SER A 298 -2.58 2.71 6.12
N ALA A 299 -3.79 3.15 5.77
CA ALA A 299 -4.24 4.55 5.85
C ALA A 299 -4.59 4.94 7.30
N PRO A 300 -3.81 5.83 7.98
CA PRO A 300 -4.01 6.09 9.41
C PRO A 300 -5.40 6.67 9.74
N LYS A 301 -6.01 7.40 8.79
CA LYS A 301 -7.36 7.95 8.96
C LYS A 301 -8.45 6.86 8.97
N LEU A 302 -8.33 5.82 8.14
CA LEU A 302 -9.30 4.71 8.15
C LEU A 302 -9.17 3.89 9.45
N HIS A 303 -7.94 3.70 9.93
CA HIS A 303 -7.71 3.07 11.24
C HIS A 303 -8.29 3.92 12.39
N SER A 304 -8.06 5.24 12.36
CA SER A 304 -8.68 6.17 13.33
C SER A 304 -10.21 6.10 13.29
N LEU A 305 -10.82 6.10 12.11
CA LEU A 305 -12.26 6.00 11.90
C LEU A 305 -12.83 4.64 12.36
N ARG A 306 -12.11 3.53 12.12
CA ARG A 306 -12.43 2.20 12.66
C ARG A 306 -12.51 2.26 14.18
N ASN A 307 -11.55 2.90 14.82
CA ASN A 307 -11.46 2.98 16.27
C ASN A 307 -12.52 3.94 16.86
N THR A 308 -12.92 4.99 16.12
CA THR A 308 -14.09 5.83 16.44
C THR A 308 -15.41 5.05 16.36
N LEU A 309 -15.64 4.30 15.28
CA LEU A 309 -16.81 3.43 15.11
C LEU A 309 -16.90 2.37 16.23
N LEU A 310 -15.78 1.71 16.53
CA LEU A 310 -15.66 0.77 17.65
C LEU A 310 -16.00 1.42 19.00
N GLY A 311 -15.55 2.65 19.24
CA GLY A 311 -15.90 3.44 20.43
C GLY A 311 -17.40 3.72 20.53
N ALA A 312 -18.01 4.22 19.45
CA ALA A 312 -19.45 4.52 19.40
C ALA A 312 -20.33 3.26 19.53
N MET A 313 -19.91 2.11 18.98
CA MET A 313 -20.55 0.83 19.22
C MET A 313 -20.48 0.42 20.69
N ARG A 314 -19.30 0.49 21.31
CA ARG A 314 -19.11 0.15 22.74
C ARG A 314 -19.97 1.02 23.66
N GLU A 315 -20.00 2.33 23.43
CA GLU A 315 -20.86 3.25 24.19
C GLU A 315 -22.35 2.93 24.01
N THR A 316 -22.79 2.62 22.78
CA THR A 316 -24.18 2.22 22.51
C THR A 316 -24.55 0.93 23.24
N VAL A 317 -23.66 -0.07 23.24
CA VAL A 317 -23.84 -1.33 23.98
C VAL A 317 -23.96 -1.05 25.49
N ALA A 318 -23.08 -0.22 26.06
CA ALA A 318 -23.15 0.17 27.47
C ALA A 318 -24.48 0.87 27.83
N ARG A 319 -24.89 1.88 27.05
CA ARG A 319 -26.14 2.62 27.26
C ARG A 319 -27.37 1.70 27.17
N ARG A 320 -27.42 0.83 26.15
CA ARG A 320 -28.53 -0.12 25.99
C ARG A 320 -28.56 -1.22 27.04
N TRP A 321 -27.41 -1.64 27.56
CA TRP A 321 -27.35 -2.56 28.70
C TRP A 321 -27.91 -1.92 29.97
N ALA A 322 -27.51 -0.66 30.25
CA ALA A 322 -28.03 0.11 31.38
C ALA A 322 -29.55 0.36 31.28
N ALA A 323 -30.08 0.52 30.08
CA ALA A 323 -31.52 0.62 29.79
C ALA A 323 -32.28 -0.73 29.83
N GLY A 324 -31.62 -1.85 30.13
CA GLY A 324 -32.24 -3.18 30.20
C GLY A 324 -32.53 -3.84 28.85
N ALA A 325 -32.05 -3.28 27.74
CA ALA A 325 -32.25 -3.80 26.38
C ALA A 325 -31.26 -4.93 26.03
N PHE A 326 -31.09 -5.90 26.94
CA PHE A 326 -30.00 -6.89 26.96
C PHE A 326 -29.77 -7.61 25.63
N GLU A 327 -30.83 -8.12 24.99
CA GLU A 327 -30.75 -8.83 23.70
C GLU A 327 -30.18 -7.94 22.57
N ARG A 328 -30.58 -6.66 22.51
CA ARG A 328 -30.09 -5.71 21.50
C ARG A 328 -28.65 -5.29 21.77
N ALA A 329 -28.31 -5.04 23.04
CA ALA A 329 -26.96 -4.73 23.47
C ALA A 329 -26.00 -5.91 23.22
N ALA A 330 -26.44 -7.14 23.50
CA ALA A 330 -25.65 -8.34 23.26
C ALA A 330 -25.42 -8.62 21.78
N LYS A 331 -26.45 -8.49 20.92
CA LYS A 331 -26.27 -8.61 19.47
C LYS A 331 -25.21 -7.63 18.96
N LEU A 332 -25.30 -6.35 19.36
CA LEU A 332 -24.32 -5.32 19.00
C LEU A 332 -22.91 -5.64 19.51
N ALA A 333 -22.77 -6.26 20.68
CA ALA A 333 -21.48 -6.70 21.21
C ALA A 333 -20.88 -7.86 20.39
N ILE A 334 -21.68 -8.88 20.07
CA ILE A 334 -21.28 -10.02 19.22
C ILE A 334 -20.80 -9.53 17.85
N ASP A 335 -21.59 -8.67 17.21
CA ASP A 335 -21.28 -8.09 15.91
C ASP A 335 -20.03 -7.19 15.95
N GLY A 336 -19.91 -6.34 16.98
CA GLY A 336 -18.77 -5.43 17.17
C GLY A 336 -17.46 -6.15 17.49
N MET A 337 -17.50 -7.20 18.32
CA MET A 337 -16.35 -8.07 18.58
C MET A 337 -15.91 -8.82 17.32
N SER A 338 -16.85 -9.34 16.54
CA SER A 338 -16.56 -10.08 15.29
C SER A 338 -15.74 -9.26 14.29
N ALA A 339 -15.91 -7.94 14.28
CA ALA A 339 -15.13 -7.02 13.46
C ALA A 339 -13.87 -6.46 14.17
N ALA A 340 -13.83 -6.47 15.50
CA ALA A 340 -12.69 -6.02 16.30
C ALA A 340 -11.54 -7.04 16.40
N LEU A 341 -11.81 -8.33 16.14
CA LEU A 341 -10.80 -9.42 16.14
C LEU A 341 -9.67 -9.26 15.09
N LEU A 342 -9.65 -8.15 14.35
CA LEU A 342 -8.60 -7.75 13.41
C LEU A 342 -7.50 -6.87 14.05
N ASP A 343 -7.62 -6.51 15.34
CA ASP A 343 -6.51 -5.99 16.14
C ASP A 343 -6.58 -6.44 17.61
N PHE A 344 -5.47 -6.27 18.34
CA PHE A 344 -5.39 -6.61 19.76
C PHE A 344 -6.04 -5.56 20.66
N GLU A 345 -5.86 -4.28 20.34
CA GLU A 345 -6.28 -3.15 21.20
C GLU A 345 -7.82 -3.02 21.25
N GLY A 346 -8.49 -3.14 20.11
CA GLY A 346 -9.94 -3.17 20.00
C GLY A 346 -10.55 -4.42 20.65
N ALA A 347 -9.93 -5.58 20.50
CA ALA A 347 -10.35 -6.81 21.17
C ALA A 347 -10.25 -6.69 22.71
N CYS A 348 -9.15 -6.12 23.22
CA CYS A 348 -8.99 -5.80 24.65
C CYS A 348 -10.01 -4.74 25.11
N SER A 349 -10.28 -3.71 24.32
CA SER A 349 -11.26 -2.68 24.66
C SER A 349 -12.72 -3.19 24.69
N TRP A 350 -13.08 -4.13 23.82
CA TRP A 350 -14.36 -4.86 23.92
C TRP A 350 -14.42 -5.76 25.15
N LEU A 351 -13.32 -6.42 25.48
CA LEU A 351 -13.23 -7.29 26.65
C LEU A 351 -13.41 -6.54 27.97
N HIS A 352 -12.81 -5.34 28.12
CA HIS A 352 -13.04 -4.49 29.29
C HIS A 352 -14.51 -4.05 29.39
N LEU A 353 -15.16 -3.67 28.27
CA LEU A 353 -16.60 -3.37 28.28
C LEU A 353 -17.45 -4.58 28.72
N LEU A 354 -17.14 -5.79 28.26
CA LEU A 354 -17.83 -6.99 28.72
C LEU A 354 -17.62 -7.22 30.22
N GLU A 355 -16.48 -6.84 30.78
CA GLU A 355 -16.26 -6.90 32.23
C GLU A 355 -17.09 -5.85 32.97
N ASP A 356 -17.08 -4.59 32.54
CA ASP A 356 -17.88 -3.51 33.14
C ASP A 356 -19.38 -3.82 33.13
N ILE A 357 -19.86 -4.48 32.08
CA ILE A 357 -21.25 -4.96 31.96
C ILE A 357 -21.51 -6.16 32.89
N ALA A 358 -20.60 -7.12 32.97
CA ALA A 358 -20.83 -8.38 33.67
C ALA A 358 -20.50 -8.34 35.17
N ALA A 359 -19.59 -7.48 35.62
CA ALA A 359 -19.19 -7.39 37.04
C ALA A 359 -20.35 -6.95 37.97
N PRO A 360 -21.21 -5.97 37.62
CA PRO A 360 -22.38 -5.63 38.42
C PRO A 360 -23.40 -6.76 38.52
N VAL A 361 -23.62 -7.50 37.42
CA VAL A 361 -24.52 -8.66 37.40
C VAL A 361 -23.94 -9.80 38.25
N ALA A 362 -22.65 -10.13 38.07
CA ALA A 362 -21.95 -11.13 38.86
C ALA A 362 -21.88 -10.77 40.36
N LEU A 363 -21.96 -9.48 40.71
CA LEU A 363 -22.09 -9.01 42.10
C LEU A 363 -23.50 -9.22 42.64
N ARG A 364 -24.56 -8.85 41.89
CA ARG A 364 -25.97 -9.18 42.22
C ARG A 364 -26.16 -10.69 42.39
N ALA A 365 -25.53 -11.47 41.52
CA ALA A 365 -25.68 -12.92 41.44
C ALA A 365 -25.09 -13.70 42.62
N LYS A 366 -24.43 -13.02 43.57
CA LYS A 366 -24.06 -13.58 44.89
C LYS A 366 -25.22 -13.59 45.88
N ALA A 367 -26.22 -12.73 45.68
CA ALA A 367 -27.42 -12.62 46.51
C ALA A 367 -28.64 -13.26 45.83
N ASP A 368 -28.78 -13.11 44.51
CA ASP A 368 -29.85 -13.70 43.71
C ASP A 368 -29.29 -14.43 42.48
N VAL A 369 -29.34 -15.77 42.49
CA VAL A 369 -28.81 -16.62 41.42
C VAL A 369 -29.52 -16.38 40.07
N GLU A 370 -30.77 -15.89 40.08
CA GLU A 370 -31.52 -15.62 38.85
C GLU A 370 -30.93 -14.45 38.05
N ALA A 371 -30.21 -13.53 38.69
CA ALA A 371 -29.52 -12.42 38.00
C ALA A 371 -28.50 -12.89 36.95
N TRP A 372 -27.97 -14.11 37.06
CA TRP A 372 -27.12 -14.70 36.01
C TRP A 372 -27.80 -14.78 34.64
N LYS A 373 -29.14 -14.83 34.59
CA LYS A 373 -29.92 -14.87 33.33
C LYS A 373 -29.81 -13.57 32.53
N GLU A 374 -29.54 -12.43 33.19
CA GLU A 374 -29.29 -11.16 32.49
C GLU A 374 -28.09 -11.27 31.54
N LEU A 375 -27.08 -12.11 31.85
CA LEU A 375 -25.89 -12.32 31.01
C LEU A 375 -26.04 -13.42 29.95
N ALA A 376 -27.16 -14.16 29.92
CA ALA A 376 -27.37 -15.22 28.94
C ALA A 376 -27.29 -14.74 27.47
N PRO A 377 -27.76 -13.53 27.10
CA PRO A 377 -27.60 -13.01 25.74
C PRO A 377 -26.15 -12.77 25.30
N LEU A 378 -25.22 -12.51 26.23
CA LEU A 378 -23.79 -12.27 25.92
C LEU A 378 -22.97 -13.54 25.75
N VAL A 379 -23.55 -14.72 26.01
CA VAL A 379 -22.89 -16.02 25.87
C VAL A 379 -22.24 -16.26 24.50
N PRO A 380 -22.82 -15.84 23.35
CA PRO A 380 -22.19 -16.01 22.05
C PRO A 380 -20.92 -15.17 21.84
N CYS A 381 -20.60 -14.22 22.73
CA CYS A 381 -19.30 -13.55 22.75
C CYS A 381 -18.15 -14.49 23.19
N LEU A 382 -18.41 -15.55 23.96
CA LEU A 382 -17.39 -16.48 24.45
C LEU A 382 -16.44 -17.04 23.35
N PRO A 383 -16.93 -17.59 22.22
CA PRO A 383 -16.06 -18.03 21.12
C PRO A 383 -15.39 -16.90 20.33
N LEU A 384 -15.78 -15.63 20.56
CA LEU A 384 -15.19 -14.43 19.95
C LEU A 384 -14.16 -13.75 20.86
N LEU A 385 -13.93 -14.26 22.08
CA LEU A 385 -12.87 -13.75 22.95
C LEU A 385 -11.49 -14.19 22.39
N PRO A 386 -10.45 -13.32 22.37
CA PRO A 386 -9.19 -13.57 21.69
C PRO A 386 -8.26 -14.53 22.48
N SER A 387 -8.71 -15.77 22.68
CA SER A 387 -8.07 -16.73 23.60
C SER A 387 -6.68 -17.19 23.19
N GLN A 388 -6.28 -16.99 21.93
CA GLN A 388 -4.91 -17.24 21.48
C GLN A 388 -4.02 -16.04 21.80
N MET A 389 -4.43 -14.82 21.42
CA MET A 389 -3.62 -13.61 21.62
C MET A 389 -3.35 -13.29 23.10
N LEU A 390 -4.30 -13.62 23.99
CA LEU A 390 -4.15 -13.42 25.45
C LEU A 390 -3.48 -14.61 26.17
N CYS A 391 -3.06 -15.65 25.45
CA CYS A 391 -2.28 -16.75 26.04
C CYS A 391 -0.77 -16.47 26.07
N ASP A 392 -0.28 -15.51 25.28
CA ASP A 392 1.15 -15.22 25.17
C ASP A 392 1.62 -14.15 26.19
N ASP A 393 0.80 -13.13 26.49
CA ASP A 393 1.00 -12.22 27.64
C ASP A 393 -0.03 -12.43 28.76
N LEU A 394 0.21 -13.51 29.51
CA LEU A 394 -0.53 -13.88 30.72
C LEU A 394 -0.36 -12.90 31.91
N ALA A 395 0.45 -11.84 31.77
CA ALA A 395 0.63 -10.82 32.81
C ALA A 395 -0.24 -9.57 32.59
N SER A 396 -0.84 -9.41 31.41
CA SER A 396 -1.72 -8.29 31.07
C SER A 396 -3.03 -8.29 31.88
N ASP A 397 -3.56 -7.10 32.21
CA ASP A 397 -4.91 -7.00 32.82
C ASP A 397 -6.02 -7.44 31.84
N ALA A 398 -5.75 -7.41 30.54
CA ALA A 398 -6.61 -8.04 29.54
C ALA A 398 -6.70 -9.57 29.75
N ALA A 399 -5.61 -10.28 30.06
CA ALA A 399 -5.67 -11.70 30.39
C ALA A 399 -6.49 -11.97 31.66
N CYS A 400 -6.38 -11.13 32.69
CA CYS A 400 -7.23 -11.19 33.88
C CYS A 400 -8.72 -10.98 33.52
N SER A 401 -9.01 -9.96 32.71
CA SER A 401 -10.36 -9.63 32.25
C SER A 401 -10.99 -10.76 31.45
N PHE A 402 -10.21 -11.41 30.58
CA PHE A 402 -10.62 -12.57 29.78
C PHE A 402 -11.10 -13.72 30.67
N TRP A 403 -10.36 -14.07 31.72
CA TRP A 403 -10.77 -15.13 32.63
C TRP A 403 -11.98 -14.74 33.48
N ARG A 404 -12.08 -13.48 33.94
CA ARG A 404 -13.26 -12.95 34.67
C ARG A 404 -14.53 -13.08 33.83
N VAL A 405 -14.54 -12.50 32.63
CA VAL A 405 -15.66 -12.56 31.68
C VAL A 405 -15.98 -14.00 31.28
N THR A 406 -14.97 -14.83 30.99
CA THR A 406 -15.17 -16.25 30.61
C THR A 406 -15.87 -17.05 31.70
N ILE A 407 -15.51 -16.84 32.98
CA ILE A 407 -16.13 -17.51 34.13
C ILE A 407 -17.59 -17.05 34.29
N TRP A 408 -17.85 -15.74 34.22
CA TRP A 408 -19.18 -15.17 34.40
C TRP A 408 -20.16 -15.58 33.28
N LEU A 409 -19.76 -15.49 32.01
CA LEU A 409 -20.58 -15.95 30.89
C LEU A 409 -20.75 -17.48 30.87
N SER A 410 -19.80 -18.26 31.41
CA SER A 410 -19.97 -19.71 31.59
C SER A 410 -20.96 -20.06 32.72
N ALA A 411 -21.04 -19.23 33.76
CA ALA A 411 -22.00 -19.38 34.85
C ALA A 411 -23.45 -19.08 34.40
N ALA A 412 -23.62 -18.08 33.52
CA ALA A 412 -24.93 -17.68 32.95
C ALA A 412 -25.70 -18.80 32.22
N ILE A 413 -25.01 -19.89 31.85
CA ILE A 413 -25.55 -21.07 31.13
C ILE A 413 -25.37 -22.38 31.89
N ASP A 414 -25.09 -22.29 33.19
CA ASP A 414 -24.83 -23.40 34.11
C ASP A 414 -23.76 -24.41 33.64
N LYS A 415 -22.83 -24.00 32.77
CA LYS A 415 -21.72 -24.86 32.30
C LYS A 415 -20.58 -24.88 33.32
N LYS A 416 -20.91 -25.41 34.51
CA LYS A 416 -20.04 -25.48 35.69
C LYS A 416 -18.65 -26.05 35.38
N ASP A 417 -18.54 -27.02 34.48
CA ASP A 417 -17.25 -27.63 34.08
C ASP A 417 -16.36 -26.68 33.28
N ARG A 418 -16.95 -25.81 32.43
CA ARG A 418 -16.20 -24.77 31.71
C ARG A 418 -15.78 -23.65 32.66
N ALA A 419 -16.68 -23.20 33.52
CA ALA A 419 -16.38 -22.21 34.57
C ALA A 419 -15.28 -22.74 35.51
N GLY A 420 -15.35 -24.00 35.92
CA GLY A 420 -14.34 -24.69 36.72
C GLY A 420 -12.99 -24.81 36.01
N THR A 421 -12.98 -25.19 34.72
CA THR A 421 -11.74 -25.26 33.91
C THR A 421 -11.08 -23.89 33.76
N ALA A 422 -11.88 -22.84 33.50
CA ALA A 422 -11.41 -21.45 33.42
C ALA A 422 -10.85 -20.97 34.77
N LEU A 423 -11.57 -21.22 35.86
CA LEU A 423 -11.15 -20.90 37.23
C LEU A 423 -9.86 -21.63 37.62
N VAL A 424 -9.73 -22.92 37.29
CA VAL A 424 -8.52 -23.72 37.57
C VAL A 424 -7.31 -23.18 36.81
N ARG A 425 -7.44 -22.80 35.52
CA ARG A 425 -6.36 -22.11 34.78
C ARG A 425 -6.00 -20.78 35.45
N CYS A 426 -6.99 -19.94 35.73
CA CYS A 426 -6.79 -18.64 36.38
C CYS A 426 -6.09 -18.77 37.74
N LEU A 427 -6.43 -19.78 38.55
CA LEU A 427 -5.79 -20.05 39.84
C LEU A 427 -4.39 -20.66 39.69
N LEU A 428 -4.17 -21.60 38.77
CA LEU A 428 -2.84 -22.19 38.52
C LEU A 428 -1.82 -21.13 38.09
N HIS A 429 -2.20 -20.22 37.19
CA HIS A 429 -1.31 -19.13 36.78
C HIS A 429 -1.13 -18.08 37.87
N GLY A 430 -2.20 -17.70 38.60
CA GLY A 430 -2.12 -16.79 39.75
C GLY A 430 -1.27 -17.31 40.92
N MET A 431 -1.19 -18.63 41.11
CA MET A 431 -0.35 -19.25 42.15
C MET A 431 1.13 -19.39 41.76
N LEU A 432 1.48 -19.28 40.47
CA LEU A 432 2.86 -19.40 39.98
C LEU A 432 3.67 -18.09 40.03
N ARG A 433 3.05 -16.95 40.38
CA ARG A 433 3.75 -15.66 40.55
C ARG A 433 3.33 -14.95 41.84
N ALA A 434 4.12 -15.15 42.90
CA ALA A 434 4.04 -14.38 44.13
C ALA A 434 5.41 -13.79 44.57
N PRO A 435 6.04 -12.90 43.77
CA PRO A 435 7.05 -11.98 44.29
C PRO A 435 6.39 -10.87 45.14
N ALA A 436 7.17 -10.18 45.97
CA ALA A 436 6.67 -9.09 46.81
C ALA A 436 6.21 -7.88 45.99
N ALA A 437 5.22 -7.15 46.51
CA ALA A 437 4.66 -5.98 45.82
C ALA A 437 5.59 -4.75 45.94
N ALA A 438 6.16 -4.31 44.81
CA ALA A 438 6.64 -2.94 44.64
C ALA A 438 5.47 -2.04 44.18
N PRO A 439 5.43 -0.74 44.58
CA PRO A 439 4.38 0.17 44.17
C PRO A 439 4.57 0.61 42.71
N ALA A 440 3.47 0.65 41.94
CA ALA A 440 3.47 1.21 40.59
C ALA A 440 3.54 2.75 40.65
N ALA A 441 4.75 3.30 40.71
CA ALA A 441 5.02 4.69 40.40
C ALA A 441 5.27 4.84 38.88
N SER A 442 4.87 5.96 38.29
CA SER A 442 5.18 6.27 36.89
C SER A 442 6.68 6.58 36.73
N GLU A 443 7.47 5.63 36.25
CA GLU A 443 8.91 5.80 36.05
C GLU A 443 9.23 6.84 34.97
N SER A 444 9.58 8.06 35.38
CA SER A 444 10.19 9.06 34.51
C SER A 444 11.60 8.61 34.09
N THR A 445 11.86 8.52 32.78
CA THR A 445 13.09 7.98 32.14
C THR A 445 14.39 8.76 32.39
N GLU A 446 14.41 9.67 33.37
CA GLU A 446 15.62 10.33 33.86
C GLU A 446 16.49 9.40 34.75
N GLY A 447 15.89 8.40 35.41
CA GLY A 447 16.56 7.64 36.48
C GLY A 447 17.51 6.51 36.05
N LEU A 448 17.42 6.02 34.81
CA LEU A 448 18.21 4.87 34.34
C LEU A 448 19.66 5.29 34.01
N THR A 449 20.63 4.65 34.68
CA THR A 449 22.06 4.99 34.60
C THR A 449 22.94 3.88 34.06
N SER A 450 22.64 2.62 34.39
CA SER A 450 23.38 1.44 33.89
C SER A 450 22.42 0.32 33.46
N ILE A 451 22.88 -0.48 32.49
CA ILE A 451 22.23 -1.70 32.03
C ILE A 451 23.30 -2.80 31.95
N THR A 452 23.11 -3.92 32.63
CA THR A 452 24.07 -5.03 32.67
C THR A 452 23.56 -6.19 31.81
N VAL A 453 24.24 -6.42 30.69
CA VAL A 453 23.93 -7.48 29.73
C VAL A 453 24.67 -8.76 30.12
N HIS A 454 23.97 -9.88 30.14
CA HIS A 454 24.51 -11.18 30.51
C HIS A 454 23.83 -12.32 29.72
N GLY A 455 24.49 -13.47 29.60
CA GLY A 455 23.94 -14.63 28.89
C GLY A 455 23.86 -14.49 27.36
N ALA A 456 24.54 -13.51 26.77
CA ALA A 456 24.65 -13.37 25.31
C ALA A 456 25.72 -14.31 24.74
N GLY A 457 25.46 -14.94 23.58
CA GLY A 457 26.36 -15.89 22.91
C GLY A 457 27.65 -15.29 22.31
N ILE A 458 27.90 -14.00 22.51
CA ILE A 458 29.11 -13.28 22.12
C ILE A 458 29.69 -12.67 23.39
N ALA A 459 30.84 -13.17 23.85
CA ALA A 459 31.39 -12.86 25.17
C ALA A 459 31.60 -11.34 25.37
N GLU A 460 32.00 -10.65 24.31
CA GLU A 460 32.29 -9.23 24.21
C GLU A 460 31.07 -8.36 24.51
N THR A 461 29.87 -8.83 24.14
CA THR A 461 28.60 -8.10 24.32
C THR A 461 28.06 -8.15 25.76
N ASN A 462 28.60 -9.04 26.60
CA ASN A 462 28.24 -9.15 28.02
C ASN A 462 29.03 -8.12 28.85
N GLY A 463 28.41 -7.54 29.89
CA GLY A 463 29.00 -6.54 30.77
C GLY A 463 28.11 -5.32 30.97
N THR A 464 28.67 -4.28 31.59
CA THR A 464 27.94 -3.07 31.98
C THR A 464 27.91 -2.05 30.85
N TYR A 465 26.73 -1.58 30.46
CA TYR A 465 26.52 -0.46 29.55
C TYR A 465 26.08 0.76 30.37
N ARG A 466 26.87 1.84 30.35
CA ARG A 466 26.61 3.08 31.11
C ARG A 466 26.05 4.16 30.20
N ARG A 467 25.03 4.89 30.66
CA ARG A 467 24.38 5.96 29.89
C ARG A 467 25.37 7.07 29.56
N SER A 468 25.53 7.38 28.27
CA SER A 468 26.50 8.36 27.76
C SER A 468 25.89 9.18 26.62
N GLY A 469 25.05 10.14 26.99
CA GLY A 469 24.36 11.04 26.06
C GLY A 469 23.16 10.40 25.35
N MET A 470 22.88 10.90 24.15
CA MET A 470 21.71 10.54 23.32
C MET A 470 22.16 10.19 21.89
N PHE A 471 21.41 9.32 21.22
CA PHE A 471 21.58 8.98 19.80
C PHE A 471 20.18 8.89 19.15
N GLN A 472 19.99 9.52 17.99
CA GLN A 472 18.70 9.64 17.28
C GLN A 472 17.49 9.93 18.21
N GLY A 473 17.66 10.84 19.18
CA GLY A 473 16.61 11.26 20.13
C GLY A 473 16.33 10.31 21.31
N ALA A 474 17.01 9.16 21.42
CA ALA A 474 16.90 8.23 22.55
C ALA A 474 18.21 8.15 23.36
N PRO A 475 18.20 7.64 24.60
CA PRO A 475 19.43 7.43 25.36
C PRO A 475 20.41 6.47 24.68
N ARG A 476 21.70 6.83 24.67
CA ARG A 476 22.81 5.93 24.28
C ARG A 476 23.47 5.37 25.54
N PHE A 477 23.79 4.09 25.53
CA PHE A 477 24.61 3.46 26.56
C PHE A 477 25.88 2.90 25.92
N ILE A 478 27.03 3.07 26.57
CA ILE A 478 28.33 2.60 26.09
C ILE A 478 28.83 1.51 27.03
N HIS A 479 29.28 0.39 26.47
CA HIS A 479 29.85 -0.73 27.21
C HIS A 479 31.12 -0.34 27.97
N GLU A 480 31.40 -1.03 29.07
CA GLU A 480 32.59 -0.85 29.91
C GLU A 480 33.94 -1.01 29.18
N ARG A 481 33.96 -1.61 27.98
CA ARG A 481 35.14 -1.71 27.10
C ARG A 481 35.17 -0.65 25.99
N GLU A 482 34.25 0.32 26.03
CA GLU A 482 34.10 1.46 25.11
C GLU A 482 33.95 1.16 23.60
N GLN A 483 33.92 -0.11 23.18
CA GLN A 483 33.72 -0.50 21.77
C GLN A 483 32.24 -0.64 21.39
N LEU A 484 31.43 -1.25 22.26
CA LEU A 484 30.04 -1.57 21.96
C LEU A 484 29.07 -0.51 22.49
N TRP A 485 28.08 -0.16 21.68
CA TRP A 485 27.00 0.74 22.03
C TRP A 485 25.67 0.00 22.08
N LEU A 486 24.83 0.36 23.06
CA LEU A 486 23.42 0.03 23.08
C LEU A 486 22.64 1.31 22.75
N ILE A 487 21.93 1.30 21.61
CA ILE A 487 21.29 2.46 20.99
C ILE A 487 19.94 2.12 20.37
N ARG A 488 19.11 3.14 20.15
CA ARG A 488 17.92 3.07 19.30
C ARG A 488 18.25 3.63 17.92
N TYR A 489 17.87 2.92 16.87
CA TYR A 489 17.99 3.35 15.47
C TYR A 489 16.60 3.38 14.81
N GLN A 490 16.34 4.39 13.96
CA GLN A 490 15.15 4.47 13.11
C GLN A 490 15.50 4.06 11.67
N LEU A 491 14.91 2.95 11.20
CA LEU A 491 15.07 2.49 9.83
C LEU A 491 14.37 3.44 8.83
N PRO A 492 14.76 3.45 7.54
CA PRO A 492 14.08 4.21 6.49
C PRO A 492 12.58 3.90 6.33
N SER A 493 12.10 2.76 6.82
CA SER A 493 10.68 2.40 6.92
C SER A 493 9.91 3.18 8.01
N GLY A 494 10.59 4.01 8.80
CA GLY A 494 10.05 4.67 9.99
C GLY A 494 10.05 3.79 11.25
N THR A 495 10.29 2.48 11.11
CA THR A 495 10.33 1.52 12.22
C THR A 495 11.53 1.77 13.14
N HIS A 496 11.31 1.81 14.45
CA HIS A 496 12.36 1.94 15.45
C HIS A 496 12.80 0.58 15.99
N TRP A 497 14.10 0.42 16.21
CA TRP A 497 14.72 -0.77 16.80
C TRP A 497 15.74 -0.35 17.85
N TRP A 498 15.92 -1.15 18.89
CA TRP A 498 17.10 -1.12 19.75
C TRP A 498 18.12 -2.15 19.27
N TYR A 499 19.39 -1.81 19.40
CA TYR A 499 20.53 -2.60 18.97
C TYR A 499 21.61 -2.68 20.07
N ILE A 500 22.35 -3.79 20.08
CA ILE A 500 23.71 -3.88 20.62
C ILE A 500 24.63 -4.03 19.41
N ALA A 501 25.49 -3.03 19.17
CA ALA A 501 26.30 -2.94 17.97
C ALA A 501 27.70 -2.36 18.24
N ASP A 502 28.65 -2.65 17.35
CA ASP A 502 29.96 -2.02 17.31
C ASP A 502 29.85 -0.55 16.87
N LYS A 503 30.37 0.38 17.69
CA LYS A 503 30.27 1.83 17.46
C LYS A 503 30.89 2.29 16.14
N ASP A 504 31.91 1.59 15.67
CA ASP A 504 32.70 2.00 14.50
C ASP A 504 32.07 1.47 13.20
N GLN A 505 31.13 0.53 13.30
CA GLN A 505 30.48 -0.15 12.17
C GLN A 505 29.01 0.27 11.96
N LEU A 506 28.47 1.22 12.75
CA LEU A 506 27.07 1.73 12.71
C LEU A 506 26.58 2.34 11.37
N HIS A 507 27.37 2.25 10.31
CA HIS A 507 27.09 2.71 8.96
C HIS A 507 26.95 1.57 7.93
N VAL A 508 27.24 0.32 8.34
CA VAL A 508 27.01 -0.93 7.61
C VAL A 508 26.07 -1.83 8.44
N ASN A 509 25.72 -3.02 7.92
CA ASN A 509 24.96 -4.03 8.67
C ASN A 509 25.86 -4.97 9.49
N ASP A 510 27.18 -4.82 9.39
CA ASP A 510 28.16 -5.63 10.11
C ASP A 510 28.48 -4.97 11.47
N GLY A 511 28.90 -5.76 12.46
CA GLY A 511 29.02 -5.31 13.85
C GLY A 511 27.68 -5.24 14.60
N ASP A 512 26.57 -5.62 13.97
CA ASP A 512 25.21 -5.62 14.52
C ASP A 512 24.94 -6.99 15.19
N TYR A 513 24.98 -7.05 16.53
CA TYR A 513 24.94 -8.34 17.26
C TYR A 513 23.54 -8.78 17.68
N TYR A 514 22.77 -7.91 18.31
CA TYR A 514 21.40 -8.23 18.77
C TYR A 514 20.48 -7.03 18.57
N ARG A 515 19.20 -7.30 18.33
CA ARG A 515 18.20 -6.26 18.11
C ARG A 515 16.81 -6.61 18.63
N VAL A 516 15.98 -5.60 18.90
CA VAL A 516 14.56 -5.72 19.24
C VAL A 516 13.78 -4.54 18.69
N ILE A 517 12.53 -4.75 18.26
CA ILE A 517 11.64 -3.66 17.81
C ILE A 517 11.32 -2.76 19.01
N ALA A 518 11.41 -1.44 18.83
CA ALA A 518 11.00 -0.48 19.85
C ALA A 518 9.54 -0.06 19.60
N ASN A 519 8.63 -0.48 20.48
CA ASN A 519 7.24 -0.02 20.45
C ASN A 519 7.13 1.40 21.01
N THR A 520 5.93 1.99 20.99
CA THR A 520 5.68 3.37 21.46
C THR A 520 6.06 3.58 22.95
N SER A 521 5.96 2.53 23.77
CA SER A 521 6.45 2.50 25.16
C SER A 521 7.98 2.52 25.27
N ASP A 522 8.67 1.96 24.29
CA ASP A 522 10.08 1.58 24.37
C ASP A 522 10.98 2.63 23.69
N LEU A 523 10.42 3.74 23.23
CA LEU A 523 11.13 4.76 22.45
C LEU A 523 12.26 5.45 23.21
N LEU A 524 12.28 5.37 24.55
CA LEU A 524 13.28 5.96 25.44
C LEU A 524 13.96 4.96 26.39
N THR A 525 13.62 3.67 26.35
CA THR A 525 14.22 2.63 27.20
C THR A 525 14.21 1.30 26.46
N PRO A 526 15.34 0.57 26.38
CA PRO A 526 15.39 -0.70 25.68
C PRO A 526 14.47 -1.75 26.33
N PRO A 527 13.75 -2.55 25.54
CA PRO A 527 12.94 -3.67 26.04
C PRO A 527 13.75 -4.65 26.90
N ARG A 528 13.11 -5.23 27.92
CA ARG A 528 13.72 -6.28 28.78
C ARG A 528 13.70 -7.68 28.13
N THR A 529 12.88 -7.87 27.10
CA THR A 529 12.61 -9.14 26.41
C THR A 529 12.38 -8.88 24.91
N GLY A 530 12.15 -9.92 24.11
CA GLY A 530 11.91 -9.79 22.66
C GLY A 530 13.16 -9.62 21.79
N TRP A 531 14.36 -9.66 22.39
CA TRP A 531 15.63 -9.56 21.67
C TRP A 531 15.86 -10.77 20.76
N SER A 532 16.26 -10.48 19.53
CA SER A 532 16.63 -11.43 18.48
C SER A 532 18.10 -11.26 18.10
N LEU A 533 18.64 -12.24 17.38
CA LEU A 533 19.93 -12.06 16.70
C LEU A 533 19.81 -10.95 15.63
N ALA A 534 20.84 -10.12 15.52
CA ALA A 534 21.10 -9.31 14.34
C ALA A 534 22.15 -10.04 13.46
N GLN A 535 22.82 -9.32 12.55
CA GLN A 535 23.64 -9.92 11.49
C GLN A 535 24.77 -10.83 12.03
N ASP A 536 25.53 -10.34 13.00
CA ASP A 536 26.67 -11.06 13.62
C ASP A 536 26.27 -11.83 14.90
N GLY A 537 24.99 -11.82 15.25
CA GLY A 537 24.46 -12.38 16.49
C GLY A 537 24.67 -13.89 16.64
N ARG A 538 25.02 -14.33 17.85
CA ARG A 538 25.14 -15.76 18.19
C ARG A 538 24.24 -16.11 19.37
N PRO A 539 23.52 -17.24 19.34
CA PRO A 539 22.72 -17.68 20.49
C PRO A 539 23.64 -18.13 21.64
N PRO A 540 23.18 -18.05 22.91
CA PRO A 540 21.89 -17.53 23.38
C PRO A 540 21.71 -16.00 23.27
N ILE A 541 20.45 -15.55 23.30
CA ILE A 541 20.08 -14.12 23.26
C ILE A 541 20.36 -13.42 24.61
N PRO A 542 20.72 -12.12 24.61
CA PRO A 542 21.05 -11.37 25.81
C PRO A 542 19.90 -11.27 26.82
N LEU A 543 20.26 -11.32 28.11
CA LEU A 543 19.43 -10.99 29.26
C LEU A 543 19.90 -9.67 29.89
N PHE A 544 18.97 -8.89 30.44
CA PHE A 544 19.21 -7.49 30.82
C PHE A 544 18.79 -7.18 32.25
N THR A 545 19.74 -6.75 33.08
CA THR A 545 19.49 -6.15 34.40
C THR A 545 19.59 -4.63 34.29
N PHE A 546 18.67 -3.89 34.90
CA PHE A 546 18.57 -2.43 34.78
C PHE A 546 18.84 -1.78 36.13
N GLU A 547 19.72 -0.79 36.17
CA GLU A 547 20.10 -0.05 37.37
C GLU A 547 19.65 1.41 37.28
N THR A 548 18.64 1.74 38.07
CA THR A 548 18.17 3.11 38.32
C THR A 548 18.86 3.70 39.55
N THR A 549 19.34 4.93 39.46
CA THR A 549 19.93 5.61 40.62
C THR A 549 18.83 6.00 41.62
N GLU A 550 18.80 5.35 42.79
CA GLU A 550 18.00 5.81 43.92
C GLU A 550 18.44 7.22 44.34
N ARG A 551 17.54 8.20 44.26
CA ARG A 551 17.77 9.52 44.85
C ARG A 551 17.77 9.40 46.37
N ALA A 552 18.96 9.34 46.97
CA ALA A 552 19.12 9.39 48.43
C ALA A 552 18.52 10.68 49.00
N SER A 553 17.31 10.56 49.57
CA SER A 553 16.60 11.61 50.29
C SER A 553 16.03 11.03 51.58
N SER A 554 15.92 11.86 52.61
CA SER A 554 15.91 11.42 54.01
C SER A 554 14.53 11.51 54.70
N ALA A 555 14.51 11.05 55.96
CA ALA A 555 13.44 11.10 56.95
C ALA A 555 12.30 10.08 56.79
N SER A 556 12.10 9.30 57.87
CA SER A 556 11.06 8.27 58.00
C SER A 556 10.00 8.70 59.03
N ILE A 557 8.72 8.48 58.69
CA ILE A 557 7.58 8.50 59.61
C ILE A 557 6.68 7.31 59.24
N PRO A 558 6.23 6.48 60.19
CA PRO A 558 5.49 5.25 59.87
C PRO A 558 4.01 5.52 59.58
N ALA A 559 3.47 4.88 58.54
CA ALA A 559 2.04 4.72 58.29
C ALA A 559 1.64 3.24 58.47
N ALA A 560 0.47 2.98 59.04
CA ALA A 560 0.06 1.65 59.49
C ALA A 560 -0.55 0.77 58.37
N ASP A 561 -0.49 -0.56 58.56
CA ASP A 561 -1.00 -1.55 57.61
C ASP A 561 -2.53 -1.58 57.53
N ALA A 562 -3.06 -1.34 56.33
CA ALA A 562 -4.45 -1.58 55.94
C ALA A 562 -4.59 -2.61 54.79
N SER A 563 -3.48 -3.19 54.32
CA SER A 563 -3.43 -4.08 53.15
C SER A 563 -3.69 -5.55 53.52
N SER A 564 -3.28 -5.98 54.71
CA SER A 564 -3.51 -7.36 55.19
C SER A 564 -5.00 -7.71 55.32
N THR A 565 -5.84 -6.78 55.77
CA THR A 565 -7.27 -7.03 56.02
C THR A 565 -8.05 -7.31 54.73
N ALA A 566 -7.77 -6.56 53.66
CA ALA A 566 -8.40 -6.76 52.35
C ALA A 566 -7.99 -8.11 51.72
N ARG A 567 -6.71 -8.50 51.85
CA ARG A 567 -6.20 -9.80 51.38
C ARG A 567 -6.87 -10.97 52.11
N ALA A 568 -7.04 -10.87 53.42
CA ALA A 568 -7.73 -11.89 54.22
C ALA A 568 -9.21 -12.06 53.78
N ALA A 569 -9.92 -10.96 53.51
CA ALA A 569 -11.31 -11.00 53.05
C ALA A 569 -11.45 -11.69 51.68
N ALA A 570 -10.62 -11.33 50.70
CA ALA A 570 -10.64 -11.92 49.37
C ALA A 570 -10.31 -13.43 49.38
N PHE A 571 -9.28 -13.83 50.14
CA PHE A 571 -8.88 -15.24 50.26
C PHE A 571 -9.96 -16.09 50.97
N SER A 572 -10.61 -15.52 51.99
CA SER A 572 -11.76 -16.14 52.67
C SER A 572 -12.96 -16.35 51.74
N LEU A 573 -13.28 -15.37 50.87
CA LEU A 573 -14.37 -15.48 49.91
C LEU A 573 -14.15 -16.58 48.87
N ILE A 574 -12.93 -16.68 48.33
CA ILE A 574 -12.54 -17.69 47.33
C ILE A 574 -12.54 -19.09 47.96
N THR A 575 -11.85 -19.27 49.09
CA THR A 575 -11.77 -20.58 49.77
C THR A 575 -13.13 -21.03 50.34
N GLY A 576 -13.98 -20.09 50.79
CA GLY A 576 -15.35 -20.35 51.22
C GLY A 576 -16.28 -20.80 50.09
N THR A 577 -15.99 -20.41 48.84
CA THR A 577 -16.72 -20.87 47.65
C THR A 577 -16.24 -22.26 47.21
N LEU A 578 -14.93 -22.46 47.11
CA LEU A 578 -14.31 -23.75 46.75
C LEU A 578 -14.70 -24.88 47.72
N ARG A 579 -14.76 -24.60 49.04
CA ARG A 579 -15.18 -25.57 50.06
C ARG A 579 -16.63 -26.06 49.94
N ARG A 580 -17.49 -25.36 49.18
CA ARG A 580 -18.88 -25.79 48.90
C ARG A 580 -18.97 -26.64 47.64
N LEU A 581 -18.08 -26.43 46.67
CA LEU A 581 -18.07 -27.14 45.38
C LEU A 581 -17.39 -28.51 45.45
N PHE A 582 -16.36 -28.69 46.28
CA PHE A 582 -15.51 -29.89 46.27
C PHE A 582 -15.44 -30.61 47.62
N ARG A 583 -16.42 -31.47 47.91
CA ARG A 583 -16.40 -32.41 49.04
C ARG A 583 -16.59 -33.88 48.60
N ARG A 584 -15.50 -34.64 48.52
CA ARG A 584 -15.46 -36.09 48.82
C ARG A 584 -14.04 -36.52 49.25
N ALA A 585 -13.92 -37.76 49.73
CA ALA A 585 -12.77 -38.24 50.52
C ALA A 585 -11.57 -38.70 49.66
N PRO A 586 -10.34 -38.74 50.24
CA PRO A 586 -9.10 -39.11 49.55
C PRO A 586 -8.72 -40.59 49.73
N ASP A 587 -7.76 -41.10 48.94
CA ASP A 587 -6.97 -42.29 49.28
C ASP A 587 -5.65 -42.42 48.48
N ALA A 588 -4.71 -43.22 49.01
CA ALA A 588 -3.44 -43.73 48.40
C ALA A 588 -2.30 -42.73 48.00
N ALA A 589 -1.06 -43.24 47.86
CA ALA A 589 0.18 -42.45 47.76
C ALA A 589 1.43 -43.19 47.16
N ALA A 590 2.50 -42.41 46.90
CA ALA A 590 3.93 -42.80 46.76
C ALA A 590 4.39 -43.58 45.49
N PRO A 591 5.72 -43.66 45.16
CA PRO A 591 6.89 -42.80 45.47
C PRO A 591 7.73 -42.40 44.21
N ALA A 592 8.97 -41.90 44.39
CA ALA A 592 9.88 -41.37 43.34
C ALA A 592 11.21 -42.16 43.18
N ALA A 593 12.10 -41.72 42.26
CA ALA A 593 13.45 -42.27 42.01
C ALA A 593 14.46 -41.19 41.53
N GLU A 594 15.79 -41.47 41.60
CA GLU A 594 16.91 -40.52 41.42
C GLU A 594 17.77 -40.74 40.13
N PRO A 595 18.64 -39.77 39.72
CA PRO A 595 19.48 -39.83 38.51
C PRO A 595 21.02 -40.00 38.74
N PRO A 596 21.82 -40.37 37.70
CA PRO A 596 23.30 -40.47 37.76
C PRO A 596 24.12 -39.41 36.93
N PRO A 597 25.47 -39.34 37.04
CA PRO A 597 26.38 -38.27 36.53
C PRO A 597 27.50 -38.80 35.55
N PRO A 598 28.78 -38.30 35.44
CA PRO A 598 29.41 -36.96 35.27
C PRO A 598 30.44 -36.80 34.06
N HIS A 599 31.14 -35.65 34.00
CA HIS A 599 32.33 -35.12 33.22
C HIS A 599 33.56 -36.04 32.83
N PRO A 600 34.74 -35.53 32.30
CA PRO A 600 35.15 -34.74 31.09
C PRO A 600 36.37 -35.43 30.34
N PRO A 601 37.57 -34.86 29.96
CA PRO A 601 38.07 -33.61 29.30
C PRO A 601 39.07 -33.83 28.07
N ALA A 602 39.80 -32.77 27.62
CA ALA A 602 41.26 -32.72 27.20
C ALA A 602 41.75 -32.35 25.75
N ASP A 603 42.49 -31.22 25.66
CA ASP A 603 43.88 -30.93 25.17
C ASP A 603 44.44 -30.99 23.70
N ALA A 604 44.97 -29.82 23.25
CA ALA A 604 46.35 -29.49 22.76
C ALA A 604 46.90 -29.59 21.28
N VAL A 605 47.27 -28.40 20.74
CA VAL A 605 48.58 -27.92 20.15
C VAL A 605 49.32 -28.65 18.99
N VAL A 606 49.80 -27.90 17.96
CA VAL A 606 51.20 -27.89 17.36
C VAL A 606 51.34 -26.88 16.19
N ASP A 607 52.57 -26.41 15.92
CA ASP A 607 52.96 -25.27 15.04
C ASP A 607 53.24 -25.56 13.53
N ALA A 608 53.54 -24.49 12.77
CA ALA A 608 53.83 -24.43 11.32
C ALA A 608 55.27 -24.83 10.91
N PRO A 609 55.63 -24.72 9.60
CA PRO A 609 56.47 -23.57 9.22
C PRO A 609 56.18 -22.97 7.82
N ALA A 610 56.76 -21.80 7.53
CA ALA A 610 56.67 -21.10 6.24
C ALA A 610 57.97 -21.18 5.41
N SER A 611 57.87 -21.34 4.09
CA SER A 611 58.98 -21.14 3.15
C SER A 611 58.50 -21.08 1.68
N LEU A 612 58.54 -19.88 1.07
CA LEU A 612 58.90 -19.67 -0.36
C LEU A 612 59.05 -18.18 -0.68
N THR A 613 58.08 -17.36 -0.24
CA THR A 613 57.93 -15.95 -0.62
C THR A 613 59.14 -15.08 -0.25
N GLN A 614 59.79 -15.39 0.88
CA GLN A 614 60.96 -14.66 1.38
C GLN A 614 62.17 -14.71 0.43
N LEU A 615 62.28 -15.76 -0.40
CA LEU A 615 63.46 -16.02 -1.24
C LEU A 615 63.40 -15.34 -2.62
N LEU A 616 62.24 -14.85 -3.05
CA LEU A 616 62.06 -14.19 -4.35
C LEU A 616 62.12 -12.65 -4.27
N ALA A 617 62.04 -12.08 -3.07
CA ALA A 617 62.11 -10.63 -2.86
C ALA A 617 63.54 -10.06 -3.05
N ASP A 618 64.55 -10.79 -2.60
CA ASP A 618 65.91 -10.26 -2.42
C ASP A 618 66.75 -10.19 -3.72
N GLU A 619 66.42 -10.93 -4.79
CA GLU A 619 67.23 -10.97 -6.02
C GLU A 619 66.74 -10.08 -7.18
N PHE A 620 65.44 -9.71 -7.26
CA PHE A 620 64.86 -9.12 -8.49
C PHE A 620 64.23 -7.72 -8.38
N GLY A 621 63.99 -7.19 -7.19
CA GLY A 621 63.67 -5.77 -6.94
C GLY A 621 62.55 -5.16 -7.80
N GLU A 622 62.66 -3.87 -8.15
CA GLU A 622 61.65 -3.11 -8.91
C GLU A 622 61.36 -3.70 -10.30
N ALA A 623 62.30 -4.45 -10.89
CA ALA A 623 62.10 -5.12 -12.16
C ALA A 623 61.07 -6.27 -12.05
N ALA A 624 60.97 -6.92 -10.90
CA ALA A 624 59.93 -7.93 -10.65
C ALA A 624 58.53 -7.29 -10.60
N GLU A 625 58.37 -6.15 -9.94
CA GLU A 625 57.11 -5.39 -9.91
C GLU A 625 56.72 -4.91 -11.33
N ALA A 626 57.66 -4.34 -12.09
CA ALA A 626 57.40 -3.92 -13.47
C ALA A 626 56.99 -5.10 -14.38
N LEU A 627 57.59 -6.28 -14.20
CA LEU A 627 57.23 -7.49 -14.93
C LEU A 627 55.87 -8.04 -14.49
N LEU A 628 55.60 -8.10 -13.18
CA LEU A 628 54.31 -8.53 -12.63
C LEU A 628 53.16 -7.60 -13.04
N ALA A 629 53.37 -6.28 -13.03
CA ALA A 629 52.44 -5.29 -13.53
C ALA A 629 52.19 -5.40 -15.05
N SER A 630 53.14 -5.97 -15.80
CA SER A 630 52.99 -6.27 -17.24
C SER A 630 52.28 -7.60 -17.48
N VAL A 631 52.58 -8.65 -16.69
CA VAL A 631 51.87 -9.94 -16.74
C VAL A 631 50.41 -9.79 -16.30
N ARG A 632 50.12 -8.95 -15.31
CA ARG A 632 48.76 -8.53 -14.91
C ARG A 632 47.97 -7.78 -16.01
N ARG A 633 48.58 -7.42 -17.14
CA ARG A 633 47.93 -6.77 -18.29
C ARG A 633 47.73 -7.69 -19.49
N LEU A 634 48.13 -8.96 -19.41
CA LEU A 634 47.75 -9.94 -20.43
C LEU A 634 46.23 -10.16 -20.35
N PRO A 635 45.49 -10.09 -21.47
CA PRO A 635 44.07 -10.41 -21.46
C PRO A 635 43.89 -11.86 -21.02
N ALA A 636 42.97 -12.11 -20.11
CA ALA A 636 42.71 -13.46 -19.64
C ALA A 636 42.32 -14.39 -20.79
N ALA A 637 42.67 -15.67 -20.68
CA ALA A 637 42.24 -16.65 -21.67
C ALA A 637 40.72 -16.84 -21.61
N ARG A 638 40.07 -17.09 -22.75
CA ARG A 638 38.71 -17.64 -22.79
C ARG A 638 38.71 -18.98 -22.06
N VAL A 639 38.06 -19.05 -20.90
CA VAL A 639 37.92 -20.30 -20.14
C VAL A 639 36.67 -21.03 -20.61
N THR A 640 36.70 -22.37 -20.62
CA THR A 640 35.54 -23.19 -21.00
C THR A 640 35.44 -24.41 -20.10
N HIS A 641 34.41 -24.43 -19.25
CA HIS A 641 34.10 -25.53 -18.34
C HIS A 641 33.15 -26.52 -19.02
N ARG A 642 33.42 -27.82 -18.92
CA ARG A 642 32.48 -28.87 -19.34
C ARG A 642 31.49 -29.15 -18.20
N LEU A 643 30.22 -29.21 -18.52
CA LEU A 643 29.13 -29.46 -17.58
C LEU A 643 28.73 -30.95 -17.62
N PRO A 644 28.26 -31.51 -16.49
CA PRO A 644 27.80 -32.90 -16.46
C PRO A 644 26.51 -33.08 -17.29
N HIS A 645 26.27 -34.30 -17.76
CA HIS A 645 24.95 -34.65 -18.33
C HIS A 645 23.89 -34.70 -17.22
N VAL A 646 22.62 -34.50 -17.57
CA VAL A 646 21.48 -34.70 -16.65
C VAL A 646 20.47 -35.62 -17.31
N SER A 647 19.89 -36.52 -16.51
CA SER A 647 18.78 -37.40 -16.89
C SER A 647 17.93 -37.57 -15.63
N SER A 648 16.99 -36.64 -15.39
CA SER A 648 16.37 -36.45 -14.09
C SER A 648 14.86 -36.38 -14.16
N SER A 649 14.18 -37.14 -13.30
CA SER A 649 12.73 -37.22 -13.18
C SER A 649 12.21 -36.69 -11.83
N HIS A 650 12.93 -35.73 -11.22
CA HIS A 650 12.55 -35.09 -9.95
C HIS A 650 11.44 -34.06 -10.19
N ASN A 651 10.21 -34.55 -10.43
CA ASN A 651 9.03 -33.79 -10.83
C ASN A 651 8.33 -33.12 -9.63
N ASP A 652 9.06 -32.34 -8.85
CA ASP A 652 8.65 -31.74 -7.58
C ASP A 652 8.53 -30.20 -7.62
N HIS A 653 8.86 -29.55 -8.73
CA HIS A 653 9.04 -28.08 -8.87
C HIS A 653 10.18 -27.48 -8.04
N GLU A 654 11.09 -28.27 -7.46
CA GLU A 654 12.28 -27.76 -6.77
C GLU A 654 13.46 -27.50 -7.74
N GLN A 655 14.43 -26.70 -7.29
CA GLN A 655 15.63 -26.36 -8.06
C GLN A 655 16.75 -27.36 -7.77
N HIS A 656 16.87 -28.36 -8.62
CA HIS A 656 17.87 -29.42 -8.52
C HIS A 656 19.22 -28.96 -9.07
N ARG A 657 20.27 -29.09 -8.26
CA ARG A 657 21.61 -28.61 -8.63
C ARG A 657 22.19 -29.42 -9.79
N TRP A 658 22.59 -28.72 -10.86
CA TRP A 658 23.24 -29.28 -12.04
C TRP A 658 24.75 -29.31 -11.90
N ALA A 659 25.36 -28.17 -11.56
CA ALA A 659 26.80 -27.97 -11.50
C ALA A 659 27.16 -26.88 -10.49
N VAL A 660 28.40 -26.92 -10.01
CA VAL A 660 29.04 -25.83 -9.26
C VAL A 660 30.39 -25.57 -9.92
N ILE A 661 30.71 -24.30 -10.13
CA ILE A 661 31.95 -23.86 -10.77
C ILE A 661 32.56 -22.77 -9.89
N ASP A 662 33.68 -23.07 -9.25
CA ASP A 662 34.46 -22.06 -8.54
C ASP A 662 35.01 -21.04 -9.54
N LEU A 663 34.74 -19.76 -9.28
CA LEU A 663 35.18 -18.61 -10.05
C LEU A 663 36.38 -17.96 -9.34
N PRO A 664 37.45 -17.59 -10.06
CA PRO A 664 38.65 -17.01 -9.44
C PRO A 664 38.36 -15.67 -8.76
N GLU A 665 39.24 -15.25 -7.86
CA GLU A 665 39.27 -13.88 -7.35
C GLU A 665 39.37 -12.88 -8.52
N GLY A 666 38.61 -11.78 -8.46
CA GLY A 666 38.52 -10.81 -9.55
C GLY A 666 37.87 -11.32 -10.85
N TRP A 667 37.17 -12.47 -10.85
CA TRP A 667 36.53 -13.00 -12.07
C TRP A 667 35.60 -12.00 -12.75
N ALA A 668 34.86 -11.18 -11.99
CA ALA A 668 33.92 -10.22 -12.53
C ALA A 668 34.63 -9.14 -13.38
N SER A 669 35.72 -8.54 -12.89
CA SER A 669 36.53 -7.62 -13.68
C SER A 669 37.31 -8.32 -14.82
N THR A 670 37.66 -9.60 -14.63
CA THR A 670 38.41 -10.41 -15.60
C THR A 670 37.59 -10.79 -16.84
N TYR A 671 36.29 -11.07 -16.68
CA TYR A 671 35.41 -11.52 -17.76
C TYR A 671 34.37 -10.45 -18.11
N ALA A 672 33.90 -10.44 -19.37
CA ALA A 672 32.84 -9.53 -19.83
C ALA A 672 31.46 -10.20 -19.85
N ARG A 673 31.41 -11.51 -20.07
CA ARG A 673 30.17 -12.32 -20.07
C ARG A 673 30.47 -13.80 -19.95
N GLY A 674 29.43 -14.57 -19.60
CA GLY A 674 29.43 -16.03 -19.64
C GLY A 674 28.29 -16.54 -20.52
N VAL A 675 28.54 -17.64 -21.26
CA VAL A 675 27.58 -18.24 -22.19
C VAL A 675 27.57 -19.76 -21.98
N ILE A 676 26.39 -20.33 -21.75
CA ILE A 676 26.17 -21.77 -21.58
C ILE A 676 25.59 -22.33 -22.88
N GLU A 677 26.32 -23.23 -23.52
CA GLU A 677 25.89 -23.94 -24.74
C GLU A 677 25.62 -25.40 -24.39
N PHE A 678 24.44 -25.92 -24.76
CA PHE A 678 24.02 -27.28 -24.43
C PHE A 678 22.92 -27.80 -25.35
N MET A 679 22.59 -29.09 -25.25
CA MET A 679 21.37 -29.64 -25.85
C MET A 679 20.44 -30.17 -24.75
N TRP A 680 19.14 -29.90 -24.88
CA TRP A 680 18.14 -30.27 -23.87
C TRP A 680 16.82 -30.78 -24.44
N LYS A 681 16.03 -31.47 -23.60
CA LYS A 681 14.61 -31.78 -23.80
C LYS A 681 13.88 -32.18 -22.50
N ASP A 682 12.57 -31.97 -22.46
CA ASP A 682 11.60 -32.60 -21.54
C ASP A 682 10.90 -33.78 -22.26
N GLN A 683 10.31 -34.74 -21.54
CA GLN A 683 9.68 -35.90 -22.18
C GLN A 683 8.25 -35.63 -22.68
N GLY A 684 7.91 -36.22 -23.84
CA GLY A 684 6.92 -35.68 -24.78
C GLY A 684 5.43 -35.95 -24.52
N TRP A 685 4.97 -36.06 -23.27
CA TRP A 685 3.55 -36.31 -22.94
C TRP A 685 3.04 -35.36 -21.83
N GLY A 686 2.91 -34.07 -22.14
CA GLY A 686 2.34 -33.07 -21.25
C GLY A 686 2.65 -31.64 -21.72
N ASN A 687 2.33 -30.64 -20.89
CA ASN A 687 2.88 -29.30 -21.10
C ASN A 687 4.39 -29.32 -20.77
N GLN A 688 5.21 -28.68 -21.59
CA GLN A 688 6.64 -28.48 -21.33
C GLN A 688 6.83 -27.70 -20.01
N LYS A 689 7.66 -28.21 -19.09
CA LYS A 689 7.90 -27.55 -17.78
C LYS A 689 9.36 -27.52 -17.33
N GLY A 690 10.29 -28.14 -18.05
CA GLY A 690 11.70 -28.07 -17.69
C GLY A 690 12.28 -26.66 -17.83
N HIS A 691 13.04 -26.18 -16.84
CA HIS A 691 13.70 -24.87 -16.86
C HIS A 691 15.14 -24.93 -16.35
N ILE A 692 15.99 -23.99 -16.78
CA ILE A 692 17.38 -23.83 -16.30
C ILE A 692 17.50 -22.55 -15.49
N TRP A 693 18.15 -22.70 -14.33
CA TRP A 693 18.36 -21.68 -13.30
C TRP A 693 19.87 -21.51 -13.04
N ALA A 694 20.27 -20.34 -12.60
CA ALA A 694 21.64 -20.06 -12.17
C ALA A 694 21.68 -19.05 -11.01
N ARG A 695 22.72 -19.13 -10.18
CA ARG A 695 23.09 -18.10 -9.19
C ARG A 695 24.59 -18.03 -9.00
N VAL A 696 25.07 -16.89 -8.52
CA VAL A 696 26.43 -16.75 -7.99
C VAL A 696 26.34 -16.66 -6.46
N THR A 697 27.10 -17.49 -5.76
CA THR A 697 27.26 -17.48 -4.29
C THR A 697 28.72 -17.17 -3.92
N GLY A 698 28.96 -16.56 -2.76
CA GLY A 698 30.28 -16.05 -2.37
C GLY A 698 30.12 -14.91 -1.37
N GLU A 699 31.01 -13.91 -1.43
CA GLU A 699 30.88 -12.66 -0.66
C GLU A 699 29.56 -11.92 -0.92
N ILE A 700 29.06 -12.00 -2.16
CA ILE A 700 27.77 -11.47 -2.58
C ILE A 700 26.91 -12.65 -3.06
N GLU A 701 25.89 -13.02 -2.29
CA GLU A 701 24.91 -14.01 -2.74
C GLU A 701 23.88 -13.37 -3.67
N HIS A 702 23.90 -13.78 -4.94
CA HIS A 702 22.85 -13.46 -5.89
C HIS A 702 21.70 -14.46 -5.76
N ALA A 703 20.46 -13.96 -5.82
CA ALA A 703 19.27 -14.81 -5.87
C ALA A 703 19.27 -15.73 -7.12
N SER A 704 18.56 -16.86 -7.06
CA SER A 704 18.42 -17.77 -8.20
C SER A 704 17.58 -17.15 -9.31
N VAL A 705 18.16 -17.07 -10.51
CA VAL A 705 17.55 -16.48 -11.70
C VAL A 705 17.33 -17.57 -12.75
N ARG A 706 16.11 -17.67 -13.29
CA ARG A 706 15.80 -18.53 -14.44
C ARG A 706 16.43 -17.93 -15.68
N ILE A 707 17.42 -18.62 -16.25
CA ILE A 707 18.15 -18.18 -17.44
C ILE A 707 17.59 -18.77 -18.74
N SER A 708 16.82 -19.87 -18.69
CA SER A 708 16.09 -20.37 -19.86
C SER A 708 14.88 -19.47 -20.17
N PRO A 709 14.76 -18.88 -21.38
CA PRO A 709 13.64 -17.98 -21.72
C PRO A 709 12.31 -18.73 -21.88
N HIS A 710 12.37 -20.02 -22.20
CA HIS A 710 11.24 -20.89 -22.50
C HIS A 710 11.35 -22.19 -21.68
N ALA A 711 10.32 -23.03 -21.76
CA ALA A 711 10.38 -24.38 -21.19
C ALA A 711 11.11 -25.34 -22.14
N ALA A 712 11.67 -26.42 -21.59
CA ALA A 712 12.42 -27.41 -22.34
C ALA A 712 11.54 -28.09 -23.42
N PRO A 713 11.97 -28.08 -24.70
CA PRO A 713 11.20 -28.66 -25.80
C PRO A 713 11.14 -30.20 -25.70
N HIS A 714 10.21 -30.83 -26.41
CA HIS A 714 10.08 -32.30 -26.40
C HIS A 714 11.11 -33.03 -27.29
N GLU A 715 11.73 -32.30 -28.21
CA GLU A 715 12.79 -32.78 -29.09
C GLU A 715 14.14 -32.21 -28.68
N TRP A 716 15.22 -32.97 -28.90
CA TRP A 716 16.59 -32.56 -28.57
C TRP A 716 16.97 -31.27 -29.31
N THR A 717 16.96 -30.16 -28.59
CA THR A 717 17.21 -28.82 -29.14
C THR A 717 18.53 -28.28 -28.60
N GLN A 718 19.33 -27.61 -29.44
CA GLN A 718 20.54 -26.92 -29.03
C GLN A 718 20.21 -25.49 -28.58
N GLU A 719 20.64 -25.11 -27.39
CA GLU A 719 20.37 -23.82 -26.75
C GLU A 719 21.68 -23.10 -26.42
N SER A 720 21.66 -21.77 -26.40
CA SER A 720 22.77 -20.93 -25.95
C SER A 720 22.23 -19.83 -25.04
N LEU A 721 22.57 -19.90 -23.75
CA LEU A 721 22.05 -19.01 -22.71
C LEU A 721 23.16 -18.14 -22.13
N SER A 722 23.00 -16.81 -22.18
CA SER A 722 23.92 -15.89 -21.51
C SER A 722 23.64 -15.81 -20.02
N LEU A 723 24.70 -15.79 -19.21
CA LEU A 723 24.59 -15.41 -17.80
C LEU A 723 24.21 -13.92 -17.67
N PRO A 724 23.47 -13.51 -16.62
CA PRO A 724 23.14 -12.10 -16.41
C PRO A 724 24.39 -11.23 -16.33
N ALA A 725 24.51 -10.26 -17.25
CA ALA A 725 25.69 -9.38 -17.36
C ALA A 725 26.09 -8.70 -16.05
N HIS A 726 25.11 -8.38 -15.20
CA HIS A 726 25.31 -7.68 -13.93
C HIS A 726 26.07 -8.46 -12.85
N TRP A 727 26.28 -9.77 -13.02
CA TRP A 727 27.17 -10.52 -12.14
C TRP A 727 28.66 -10.22 -12.42
N PHE A 728 28.97 -9.67 -13.60
CA PHE A 728 30.32 -9.26 -14.02
C PHE A 728 30.65 -7.80 -13.64
N ASP A 729 29.74 -7.07 -12.99
CA ASP A 729 29.90 -5.63 -12.74
C ASP A 729 30.50 -5.29 -11.36
N PHE A 730 30.33 -6.15 -10.33
CA PHE A 730 30.43 -5.72 -8.92
C PHE A 730 31.16 -6.66 -7.92
N SER A 731 31.97 -7.63 -8.36
CA SER A 731 32.63 -8.60 -7.46
C SER A 731 34.16 -8.43 -7.42
N ALA A 732 34.72 -8.42 -6.20
CA ALA A 732 36.16 -8.39 -5.94
C ALA A 732 36.71 -9.78 -5.56
N GLY A 733 36.14 -10.42 -4.53
CA GLY A 733 36.60 -11.73 -4.07
C GLY A 733 36.18 -12.92 -4.95
N SER A 734 36.58 -14.12 -4.52
CA SER A 734 36.22 -15.38 -5.16
C SER A 734 34.74 -15.72 -5.00
N ALA A 735 34.18 -16.46 -5.97
CA ALA A 735 32.76 -16.81 -5.99
C ALA A 735 32.51 -18.21 -6.56
N ARG A 736 31.25 -18.65 -6.56
CA ARG A 736 30.79 -19.92 -7.15
C ARG A 736 29.57 -19.68 -8.02
N LEU A 737 29.65 -20.07 -9.28
CA LEU A 737 28.47 -20.19 -10.13
C LEU A 737 27.81 -21.54 -9.87
N GLU A 738 26.63 -21.53 -9.25
CA GLU A 738 25.77 -22.70 -9.17
C GLU A 738 24.78 -22.69 -10.33
N LEU A 739 24.77 -23.76 -11.11
CA LEU A 739 23.75 -24.02 -12.13
C LEU A 739 22.75 -25.03 -11.56
N ALA A 740 21.47 -24.85 -11.87
CA ALA A 740 20.38 -25.72 -11.45
C ALA A 740 19.36 -25.92 -12.57
N TYR A 741 18.51 -26.93 -12.42
CA TYR A 741 17.38 -27.20 -13.29
C TYR A 741 16.12 -27.47 -12.46
N GLU A 742 14.97 -27.23 -13.05
CA GLU A 742 13.66 -27.52 -12.49
C GLU A 742 12.95 -28.52 -13.40
N VAL A 743 12.25 -29.49 -12.83
CA VAL A 743 11.34 -30.38 -13.57
C VAL A 743 9.94 -30.22 -12.98
N GLY A 744 8.98 -29.79 -13.81
CA GLY A 744 7.69 -29.39 -13.28
C GLY A 744 6.83 -30.55 -12.77
N ALA A 745 6.02 -30.26 -11.74
CA ALA A 745 5.20 -31.27 -11.11
C ALA A 745 4.08 -31.77 -12.03
N GLY A 746 3.92 -33.09 -12.08
CA GLY A 746 3.02 -33.80 -12.97
C GLY A 746 3.54 -35.20 -13.24
N GLY A 747 2.66 -36.19 -13.32
CA GLY A 747 3.05 -37.59 -13.53
C GLY A 747 3.75 -37.77 -14.88
N GLY A 748 5.05 -38.08 -14.85
CA GLY A 748 5.82 -38.36 -16.07
C GLY A 748 6.47 -37.14 -16.74
N HIS A 749 7.07 -36.22 -15.98
CA HIS A 749 8.09 -35.30 -16.52
C HIS A 749 9.51 -35.80 -16.20
N SER A 750 10.45 -35.60 -17.14
CA SER A 750 11.90 -35.78 -16.93
C SER A 750 12.67 -34.83 -17.83
N LEU A 751 13.62 -34.10 -17.27
CA LEU A 751 14.54 -33.25 -18.02
C LEU A 751 15.83 -34.02 -18.37
N TYR A 752 16.27 -33.86 -19.62
CA TYR A 752 17.52 -34.39 -20.13
C TYR A 752 18.42 -33.25 -20.62
N LEU A 753 19.67 -33.23 -20.14
CA LEU A 753 20.75 -32.37 -20.64
C LEU A 753 21.84 -33.27 -21.21
N ALA A 754 22.17 -33.07 -22.49
CA ALA A 754 23.08 -33.94 -23.21
C ALA A 754 24.53 -33.85 -22.71
N LEU A 755 25.27 -34.94 -22.89
CA LEU A 755 26.72 -34.94 -22.68
C LEU A 755 27.38 -33.99 -23.69
N GLY A 756 28.21 -33.06 -23.21
CA GLY A 756 28.91 -32.08 -24.05
C GLY A 756 28.53 -30.63 -23.82
N ALA A 757 27.59 -30.35 -22.91
CA ALA A 757 27.27 -29.01 -22.45
C ALA A 757 28.52 -28.26 -21.90
N THR A 758 28.63 -26.96 -22.19
CA THR A 758 29.78 -26.13 -21.81
C THR A 758 29.39 -24.73 -21.36
N LEU A 759 30.00 -24.23 -20.28
CA LEU A 759 30.06 -22.80 -19.98
C LEU A 759 31.35 -22.21 -20.56
N THR A 760 31.24 -21.24 -21.44
CA THR A 760 32.32 -20.31 -21.81
C THR A 760 32.29 -19.10 -20.88
N LEU A 761 33.45 -18.67 -20.37
CA LEU A 761 33.66 -17.31 -19.84
C LEU A 761 34.54 -16.54 -20.83
N GLU A 762 34.05 -15.40 -21.32
CA GLU A 762 34.77 -14.57 -22.29
C GLU A 762 35.50 -13.41 -21.57
N PRO A 763 36.80 -13.20 -21.85
CA PRO A 763 37.60 -12.21 -21.15
C PRO A 763 37.17 -10.79 -21.50
N ARG A 764 37.32 -9.88 -20.54
CA ARG A 764 37.18 -8.45 -20.77
C ARG A 764 38.39 -7.99 -21.58
N LEU A 765 38.17 -7.71 -22.87
CA LEU A 765 39.21 -7.14 -23.71
C LEU A 765 39.58 -5.75 -23.17
N PRO A 766 40.87 -5.41 -23.00
CA PRO A 766 41.25 -4.04 -22.71
C PRO A 766 40.87 -3.16 -23.90
N GLU A 767 40.30 -1.98 -23.63
CA GLU A 767 39.90 -1.02 -24.66
C GLU A 767 41.13 -0.40 -25.33
N LEU A 768 41.65 -1.11 -26.32
CA LEU A 768 42.59 -0.57 -27.30
C LEU A 768 41.86 0.49 -28.13
N HIS A 769 42.03 1.76 -27.76
CA HIS A 769 41.61 2.90 -28.55
C HIS A 769 42.27 2.87 -29.94
N VAL A 770 41.59 2.22 -30.89
CA VAL A 770 41.84 2.38 -32.30
C VAL A 770 41.35 3.77 -32.67
N PHE A 771 42.26 4.63 -33.15
CA PHE A 771 41.90 5.95 -33.66
C PHE A 771 41.00 5.80 -34.90
N ASP A 772 39.69 6.00 -34.70
CA ASP A 772 38.75 6.19 -35.80
C ASP A 772 38.87 7.64 -36.30
N PRO A 773 39.26 7.90 -37.57
CA PRO A 773 39.33 9.24 -38.11
C PRO A 773 37.99 9.99 -38.11
N ALA A 774 36.85 9.31 -38.01
CA ALA A 774 35.54 9.94 -37.85
C ALA A 774 35.39 10.67 -36.50
N ALA A 775 36.12 10.26 -35.45
CA ALA A 775 36.06 10.91 -34.14
C ALA A 775 36.61 12.35 -34.16
N ALA A 776 37.64 12.62 -34.98
CA ALA A 776 38.23 13.96 -35.09
C ALA A 776 37.29 14.98 -35.78
N GLU A 777 36.45 14.53 -36.71
CA GLU A 777 35.41 15.36 -37.31
C GLU A 777 34.24 15.59 -36.32
N LEU A 778 33.99 14.62 -35.43
CA LEU A 778 33.03 14.75 -34.34
C LEU A 778 33.50 15.73 -33.24
N GLU A 779 34.76 15.68 -32.81
CA GLU A 779 35.32 16.60 -31.80
C GLU A 779 35.28 18.06 -32.26
N ALA A 780 35.50 18.32 -33.55
CA ALA A 780 35.34 19.65 -34.13
C ALA A 780 33.90 20.18 -33.91
N THR A 781 32.88 19.36 -34.19
CA THR A 781 31.46 19.73 -33.96
C THR A 781 31.03 19.70 -32.48
N ALA A 782 31.72 18.95 -31.62
CA ALA A 782 31.44 18.92 -30.18
C ALA A 782 31.74 20.26 -29.47
N SER A 783 32.52 21.15 -30.11
CA SER A 783 32.73 22.52 -29.65
C SER A 783 31.50 23.43 -29.79
N GLU A 784 30.55 23.10 -30.68
CA GLU A 784 29.28 23.83 -30.87
C GLU A 784 28.11 23.18 -30.11
N GLY A 785 28.33 22.03 -29.47
CA GLY A 785 27.31 21.26 -28.75
C GLY A 785 26.83 21.95 -27.46
N GLY A 786 25.77 22.75 -27.58
CA GLY A 786 25.15 23.47 -26.46
C GLY A 786 24.56 22.57 -25.36
N GLU A 787 24.41 23.14 -24.16
CA GLU A 787 23.83 22.48 -22.99
C GLU A 787 22.34 22.12 -23.18
N LEU A 788 21.86 21.17 -22.37
CA LEU A 788 20.45 20.78 -22.27
C LEU A 788 19.69 21.80 -21.42
N LEU A 789 18.56 22.32 -21.91
CA LEU A 789 17.80 23.38 -21.25
C LEU A 789 16.58 22.83 -20.51
N ILE A 790 16.20 23.46 -19.39
CA ILE A 790 14.94 23.13 -18.72
C ILE A 790 13.78 23.46 -19.67
N GLY A 791 12.97 22.43 -20.00
CA GLY A 791 11.88 22.51 -20.95
C GLY A 791 12.16 21.90 -22.33
N ASP A 792 13.39 21.48 -22.64
CA ASP A 792 13.69 20.69 -23.85
C ASP A 792 12.93 19.35 -23.86
N CYS A 793 12.61 18.85 -25.05
CA CYS A 793 11.78 17.65 -25.24
C CYS A 793 12.55 16.50 -25.90
N LEU A 794 12.28 15.29 -25.44
CA LEU A 794 12.80 14.00 -25.92
C LEU A 794 11.62 13.06 -26.22
N GLU A 795 11.73 12.17 -27.21
CA GLU A 795 10.92 10.94 -27.18
C GLU A 795 11.63 9.92 -26.28
N VAL A 796 10.94 9.51 -25.22
CA VAL A 796 11.45 8.58 -24.22
C VAL A 796 10.53 7.36 -24.19
N ARG A 797 11.13 6.18 -24.08
CA ARG A 797 10.40 4.93 -23.93
C ARG A 797 9.94 4.78 -22.47
N ASP A 798 8.63 4.77 -22.26
CA ASP A 798 8.03 4.73 -20.93
C ASP A 798 8.08 3.33 -20.28
N THR A 799 7.58 3.23 -19.04
CA THR A 799 7.52 1.98 -18.27
C THR A 799 6.64 0.89 -18.88
N HIS A 800 5.79 1.22 -19.86
CA HIS A 800 4.98 0.26 -20.63
C HIS A 800 5.67 -0.14 -21.94
N GLY A 801 6.86 0.38 -22.22
CA GLY A 801 7.60 0.16 -23.46
C GLY A 801 7.08 0.98 -24.65
N LEU A 802 6.24 2.00 -24.43
CA LEU A 802 5.67 2.89 -25.44
C LEU A 802 6.53 4.15 -25.60
N TRP A 803 6.55 4.72 -26.81
CA TRP A 803 7.23 5.99 -27.06
C TRP A 803 6.35 7.17 -26.68
N SER A 804 6.80 7.95 -25.71
CA SER A 804 6.07 9.07 -25.10
C SER A 804 6.95 10.33 -25.09
N VAL A 805 6.34 11.51 -25.25
CA VAL A 805 7.06 12.78 -25.19
C VAL A 805 7.37 13.12 -23.73
N ALA A 806 8.63 13.41 -23.42
CA ALA A 806 9.05 13.83 -22.09
C ALA A 806 9.87 15.13 -22.13
N ARG A 807 9.75 15.95 -21.08
CA ARG A 807 10.47 17.21 -20.92
C ARG A 807 11.55 17.14 -19.86
N ILE A 808 12.71 17.73 -20.14
CA ILE A 808 13.79 17.92 -19.15
C ILE A 808 13.35 18.94 -18.09
N VAL A 809 13.34 18.51 -16.82
CA VAL A 809 12.91 19.26 -15.63
C VAL A 809 14.11 19.70 -14.78
N ALA A 810 15.14 18.85 -14.74
CA ALA A 810 16.46 19.14 -14.18
C ALA A 810 17.52 18.30 -14.90
N CYS A 811 18.76 18.75 -14.87
CA CYS A 811 19.95 17.94 -15.14
C CYS A 811 20.92 18.12 -13.97
N ILE A 812 21.61 17.05 -13.59
CA ILE A 812 22.65 17.06 -12.55
C ILE A 812 23.81 16.17 -13.01
N ASP A 813 25.03 16.50 -12.60
CA ASP A 813 26.18 15.60 -12.75
C ASP A 813 26.32 14.77 -11.46
N ASP A 814 26.09 13.46 -11.57
CA ASP A 814 26.19 12.48 -10.50
C ASP A 814 27.57 11.80 -10.54
N GLU A 815 28.27 11.72 -9.40
CA GLU A 815 29.66 11.20 -9.36
C GLU A 815 29.78 9.71 -9.75
N GLN A 816 28.68 8.94 -9.68
CA GLN A 816 28.67 7.51 -10.01
C GLN A 816 28.08 7.22 -11.39
N ASN A 817 27.13 8.03 -11.85
CA ASN A 817 26.31 7.77 -13.03
C ASN A 817 26.50 8.78 -14.16
N GLY A 818 27.32 9.82 -13.95
CA GLY A 818 27.57 10.90 -14.90
C GLY A 818 26.37 11.86 -15.04
N PRO A 819 26.20 12.53 -16.20
CA PRO A 819 25.11 13.45 -16.41
C PRO A 819 23.75 12.73 -16.45
N LEU A 820 22.89 13.07 -15.49
CA LEU A 820 21.52 12.57 -15.35
C LEU A 820 20.51 13.66 -15.75
N ALA A 821 19.47 13.27 -16.49
CA ALA A 821 18.35 14.15 -16.85
C ALA A 821 17.06 13.67 -16.17
N LEU A 822 16.43 14.51 -15.34
CA LEU A 822 15.11 14.27 -14.77
C LEU A 822 14.06 14.72 -15.78
N VAL A 823 13.20 13.81 -16.22
CA VAL A 823 12.16 14.08 -17.21
C VAL A 823 10.74 13.90 -16.69
N HIS A 824 9.81 14.69 -17.23
CA HIS A 824 8.37 14.57 -17.02
C HIS A 824 7.66 14.20 -18.33
N PHE A 825 6.87 13.13 -18.34
CA PHE A 825 6.09 12.70 -19.50
C PHE A 825 4.82 13.53 -19.68
N GLU A 826 4.49 13.91 -20.92
CA GLU A 826 3.27 14.64 -21.23
C GLU A 826 2.01 13.81 -20.87
N GLY A 827 1.07 14.44 -20.17
CA GLY A 827 -0.16 13.79 -19.69
C GLY A 827 0.01 12.92 -18.43
N TRP A 828 1.20 12.83 -17.84
CA TRP A 828 1.41 12.16 -16.54
C TRP A 828 1.13 13.12 -15.37
N SER A 829 1.05 12.59 -14.14
CA SER A 829 0.85 13.42 -12.94
C SER A 829 2.09 14.29 -12.66
N ALA A 830 1.92 15.49 -12.08
CA ALA A 830 3.04 16.38 -11.75
C ALA A 830 4.08 15.76 -10.79
N SER A 831 3.71 14.72 -10.05
CA SER A 831 4.59 13.91 -9.18
C SER A 831 5.29 12.75 -9.91
N SER A 832 4.90 12.45 -11.15
CA SER A 832 5.45 11.35 -11.96
C SER A 832 6.60 11.87 -12.81
N LEU A 833 7.82 11.58 -12.36
CA LEU A 833 9.09 12.04 -12.93
C LEU A 833 10.04 10.83 -13.02
N MET A 834 10.96 10.86 -13.98
CA MET A 834 11.89 9.75 -14.28
C MET A 834 13.29 10.28 -14.50
N TRP A 835 14.30 9.67 -13.86
CA TRP A 835 15.69 9.91 -14.21
C TRP A 835 16.08 9.10 -15.44
N LEU A 836 16.84 9.72 -16.34
CA LEU A 836 17.51 9.08 -17.47
C LEU A 836 19.02 9.21 -17.25
N SER A 837 19.74 8.09 -17.32
CA SER A 837 21.21 8.11 -17.40
C SER A 837 21.63 7.93 -18.85
N ARG A 838 22.57 8.77 -19.32
CA ARG A 838 23.12 8.60 -20.67
C ARG A 838 23.80 7.23 -20.86
N ALA A 839 24.37 6.64 -19.80
CA ALA A 839 25.04 5.34 -19.87
C ALA A 839 24.09 4.16 -20.12
N PHE A 840 22.84 4.25 -19.62
CA PHE A 840 21.89 3.14 -19.65
C PHE A 840 20.71 3.36 -20.62
N ASP A 841 20.34 4.62 -20.86
CA ASP A 841 19.06 5.00 -21.48
C ASP A 841 19.17 5.60 -22.89
N LEU A 842 20.37 5.65 -23.49
CA LEU A 842 20.52 6.08 -24.90
C LEU A 842 19.68 5.25 -25.88
N GLN A 843 19.43 3.97 -25.60
CA GLN A 843 18.52 3.11 -26.39
C GLN A 843 17.03 3.36 -26.11
N HIS A 844 16.71 4.08 -25.04
CA HIS A 844 15.36 4.45 -24.60
C HIS A 844 14.99 5.89 -24.99
N VAL A 845 15.91 6.64 -25.61
CA VAL A 845 15.72 8.01 -26.08
C VAL A 845 15.84 8.06 -27.60
N ARG A 846 15.03 8.87 -28.28
CA ARG A 846 15.14 9.12 -29.73
C ARG A 846 14.66 10.53 -30.12
N PRO A 847 14.90 11.00 -31.36
CA PRO A 847 14.32 12.25 -31.85
C PRO A 847 12.79 12.15 -31.99
N LEU A 848 12.09 13.26 -31.79
CA LEU A 848 10.67 13.42 -32.14
C LEU A 848 10.51 13.20 -33.65
N GLY A 849 9.73 12.18 -34.01
CA GLY A 849 9.46 11.83 -35.41
C GLY A 849 8.23 12.53 -36.00
N GLU A 850 7.78 12.10 -37.18
CA GLU A 850 6.45 12.48 -37.67
C GLU A 850 5.38 11.90 -36.74
N LEU A 851 4.77 12.77 -35.94
CA LEU A 851 3.93 12.40 -34.81
C LEU A 851 2.68 11.61 -35.23
N ARG A 852 2.61 10.35 -34.77
CA ARG A 852 1.35 9.60 -34.61
C ARG A 852 1.20 9.04 -33.18
N GLY A 853 1.98 9.58 -32.23
CA GLY A 853 1.99 9.20 -30.81
C GLY A 853 0.84 9.84 -30.01
N ILE A 854 0.45 9.18 -28.92
CA ILE A 854 -0.84 9.40 -28.22
C ILE A 854 -0.78 10.53 -27.17
N GLY A 855 0.40 11.10 -26.87
CA GLY A 855 0.59 12.07 -25.77
C GLY A 855 0.18 13.53 -26.04
N SER A 856 0.01 13.95 -27.29
CA SER A 856 0.03 15.36 -27.72
C SER A 856 -1.20 16.21 -27.36
N LEU A 857 -2.17 15.68 -26.62
CA LEU A 857 -3.41 16.36 -26.23
C LEU A 857 -3.31 17.09 -24.87
N GLY A 858 -2.18 16.97 -24.16
CA GLY A 858 -1.98 17.41 -22.78
C GLY A 858 -1.08 18.64 -22.62
N ALA A 859 -1.13 19.60 -23.53
CA ALA A 859 -0.16 20.70 -23.62
C ALA A 859 0.02 21.46 -22.28
N HIS A 860 1.15 21.22 -21.62
CA HIS A 860 1.53 21.95 -20.40
C HIS A 860 1.58 23.47 -20.68
N THR A 861 0.80 24.23 -19.92
CA THR A 861 0.99 25.68 -19.82
C THR A 861 2.34 25.96 -19.16
N GLU A 862 2.96 27.09 -19.49
CA GLU A 862 4.23 27.51 -18.88
C GLU A 862 4.13 27.55 -17.34
N ALA A 863 3.00 28.02 -16.80
CA ALA A 863 2.73 28.01 -15.36
C ALA A 863 2.70 26.60 -14.76
N SER A 864 2.03 25.64 -15.41
CA SER A 864 2.03 24.24 -14.95
C SER A 864 3.40 23.59 -15.02
N PHE A 865 4.19 23.88 -16.08
CA PHE A 865 5.54 23.33 -16.21
C PHE A 865 6.50 23.93 -15.19
N ARG A 866 6.47 25.25 -14.96
CA ARG A 866 7.23 25.91 -13.88
C ARG A 866 6.89 25.35 -12.50
N GLN A 867 5.63 24.97 -12.25
CA GLN A 867 5.22 24.32 -11.00
C GLN A 867 5.81 22.90 -10.86
N ILE A 868 5.88 22.12 -11.95
CA ILE A 868 6.53 20.80 -11.97
C ILE A 868 8.04 20.94 -11.72
N VAL A 869 8.71 21.88 -12.40
CA VAL A 869 10.13 22.21 -12.18
C VAL A 869 10.38 22.57 -10.72
N ARG A 870 9.56 23.45 -10.12
CA ARG A 870 9.74 23.85 -8.72
C ARG A 870 9.60 22.68 -7.75
N VAL A 871 8.59 21.82 -7.93
CA VAL A 871 8.38 20.63 -7.06
C VAL A 871 9.49 19.60 -7.24
N ALA A 872 9.99 19.40 -8.46
CA ALA A 872 11.13 18.53 -8.72
C ALA A 872 12.40 19.03 -8.05
N HIS A 873 12.67 20.35 -8.14
CA HIS A 873 13.83 20.98 -7.49
C HIS A 873 13.70 20.94 -5.95
N GLU A 874 12.51 21.21 -5.40
CA GLU A 874 12.19 21.02 -3.98
C GLU A 874 12.49 19.57 -3.53
N HIS A 875 12.02 18.56 -4.27
CA HIS A 875 12.27 17.15 -3.97
C HIS A 875 13.76 16.75 -4.04
N ILE A 876 14.51 17.27 -5.02
CA ILE A 876 15.95 17.03 -5.16
C ILE A 876 16.71 17.64 -3.96
N LEU A 877 16.41 18.88 -3.60
CA LEU A 877 17.09 19.59 -2.50
C LEU A 877 16.75 19.04 -1.11
N GLU A 878 15.54 18.48 -0.93
CA GLU A 878 15.19 17.72 0.27
C GLU A 878 15.81 16.32 0.32
N GLY A 879 16.53 15.88 -0.72
CA GLY A 879 17.13 14.55 -0.79
C GLY A 879 16.10 13.41 -0.82
N ARG A 880 14.89 13.66 -1.34
CA ARG A 880 13.81 12.67 -1.36
C ARG A 880 14.20 11.47 -2.22
N VAL A 881 14.00 10.26 -1.67
CA VAL A 881 14.13 9.02 -2.44
C VAL A 881 12.95 8.93 -3.40
N TRP A 882 13.25 9.00 -4.70
CA TRP A 882 12.26 8.80 -5.76
C TRP A 882 11.83 7.33 -5.78
N THR A 883 10.53 7.07 -5.69
CA THR A 883 10.00 5.71 -5.69
C THR A 883 10.18 5.10 -7.08
N PRO A 884 10.72 3.88 -7.23
CA PRO A 884 10.73 3.19 -8.52
C PRO A 884 9.31 3.06 -9.08
N THR A 885 9.08 3.59 -10.27
CA THR A 885 7.76 3.51 -10.93
C THR A 885 7.45 2.06 -11.31
N GLY A 886 6.50 1.46 -10.60
CA GLY A 886 6.39 0.00 -10.49
C GLY A 886 5.92 -0.73 -11.76
N GLY A 887 6.65 -1.79 -12.11
CA GLY A 887 6.28 -2.78 -13.13
C GLY A 887 6.89 -4.16 -12.82
N SER A 888 6.39 -5.22 -13.44
CA SER A 888 6.97 -6.56 -13.24
C SER A 888 8.41 -6.65 -13.79
N ALA A 889 9.23 -7.55 -13.24
CA ALA A 889 10.69 -7.66 -13.46
C ALA A 889 11.16 -8.02 -14.89
N HIS A 890 10.32 -7.86 -15.91
CA HIS A 890 10.55 -8.24 -17.32
C HIS A 890 10.13 -7.14 -18.33
N GLN A 891 9.87 -5.90 -17.87
CA GLN A 891 9.54 -4.76 -18.74
C GLN A 891 10.51 -3.59 -18.52
N THR A 892 10.61 -2.70 -19.51
CA THR A 892 11.72 -1.75 -19.64
C THR A 892 11.70 -0.65 -18.57
N TYR A 893 12.77 -0.60 -17.79
CA TYR A 893 13.03 0.43 -16.78
C TYR A 893 14.22 1.30 -17.19
N PRO A 894 13.98 2.56 -17.59
CA PRO A 894 15.00 3.59 -17.47
C PRO A 894 15.41 3.79 -16.01
N PHE A 895 16.71 3.97 -15.79
CA PHE A 895 17.37 3.92 -14.47
C PHE A 895 17.05 2.68 -13.59
N ALA A 896 16.97 1.48 -14.17
CA ALA A 896 16.99 0.23 -13.39
C ALA A 896 18.37 -0.10 -12.81
N ARG A 897 18.75 0.61 -11.73
CA ARG A 897 19.36 0.03 -10.52
C ARG A 897 19.72 1.15 -9.54
N SER A 898 18.88 1.31 -8.51
CA SER A 898 19.43 1.52 -7.18
C SER A 898 18.41 1.25 -6.06
N ASN A 899 18.95 0.88 -4.89
CA ASN A 899 18.35 1.27 -3.59
C ASN A 899 19.18 2.42 -2.98
N THR A 900 19.98 3.08 -3.83
CA THR A 900 20.86 4.18 -3.49
C THR A 900 19.96 5.42 -3.39
N ARG A 901 20.08 6.13 -2.25
CA ARG A 901 19.76 7.56 -2.25
C ARG A 901 20.52 8.19 -3.41
N LEU A 902 20.00 9.26 -4.00
CA LEU A 902 20.82 10.11 -4.89
C LEU A 902 22.01 10.59 -4.07
N PHE A 903 23.14 9.89 -4.19
CA PHE A 903 24.42 10.35 -3.70
C PHE A 903 24.86 11.38 -4.72
N VAL A 904 24.43 12.61 -4.45
CA VAL A 904 25.16 13.80 -4.85
C VAL A 904 26.06 14.11 -3.65
N PRO A 905 27.32 13.61 -3.58
CA PRO A 905 28.27 14.14 -2.63
C PRO A 905 28.42 15.64 -2.87
N VAL A 906 28.82 16.38 -1.84
CA VAL A 906 29.30 17.76 -2.04
C VAL A 906 30.73 17.67 -2.58
N GLY A 907 30.83 17.16 -3.80
CA GLY A 907 32.05 17.05 -4.59
C GLY A 907 32.59 18.41 -5.03
N ARG A 908 33.62 18.41 -5.87
CA ARG A 908 34.35 19.64 -6.26
C ARG A 908 33.59 20.59 -7.20
N GLY A 909 32.33 20.29 -7.52
CA GLY A 909 31.45 21.15 -8.30
C GLY A 909 30.80 22.28 -7.49
N ALA A 910 29.90 23.02 -8.13
CA ALA A 910 29.03 23.95 -7.41
C ALA A 910 28.01 23.19 -6.54
N PRO A 911 27.53 23.75 -5.41
CA PRO A 911 26.44 23.16 -4.62
C PRO A 911 25.20 22.83 -5.47
N LEU A 912 24.46 21.79 -5.11
CA LEU A 912 23.32 21.30 -5.88
C LEU A 912 22.23 22.37 -6.11
N ASP A 913 22.00 23.24 -5.12
CA ASP A 913 21.10 24.39 -5.21
C ASP A 913 21.64 25.53 -6.10
N VAL A 914 22.95 25.56 -6.36
CA VAL A 914 23.58 26.47 -7.33
C VAL A 914 23.51 25.87 -8.73
N GLN A 915 23.72 24.56 -8.90
CA GLN A 915 23.54 23.86 -10.18
C GLN A 915 22.10 24.03 -10.70
N LEU A 916 21.11 23.67 -9.88
CA LEU A 916 19.68 23.80 -10.23
C LEU A 916 19.24 25.25 -10.51
N ARG A 917 19.91 26.25 -9.91
CA ARG A 917 19.65 27.68 -10.16
C ARG A 917 20.45 28.28 -11.32
N ALA A 918 21.55 27.65 -11.72
CA ALA A 918 22.33 28.01 -12.90
C ALA A 918 21.75 27.43 -14.20
N MET A 919 20.97 26.35 -14.11
CA MET A 919 20.26 25.76 -15.25
C MET A 919 19.45 26.78 -16.03
N GLN A 920 19.78 26.95 -17.31
CA GLN A 920 19.04 27.84 -18.19
C GLN A 920 17.69 27.22 -18.57
N ALA A 921 16.61 27.94 -18.28
CA ALA A 921 15.28 27.61 -18.77
C ALA A 921 15.14 28.01 -20.25
N ARG A 922 14.42 27.20 -21.01
CA ARG A 922 14.18 27.45 -22.43
C ARG A 922 13.26 28.66 -22.63
N VAL A 923 13.77 29.71 -23.28
CA VAL A 923 13.04 30.94 -23.59
C VAL A 923 13.02 31.18 -25.12
N PRO A 924 11.86 31.51 -25.73
CA PRO A 924 10.52 31.49 -25.13
C PRO A 924 10.07 30.06 -24.81
N PHE A 925 9.20 29.90 -23.81
CA PHE A 925 8.56 28.62 -23.54
C PHE A 925 7.63 28.25 -24.71
N ALA A 926 7.86 27.09 -25.31
CA ALA A 926 7.00 26.49 -26.31
C ALA A 926 6.35 25.22 -25.75
N SER A 927 5.05 25.03 -26.00
CA SER A 927 4.29 23.83 -25.64
C SER A 927 4.80 22.57 -26.36
N CYS A 928 4.42 21.38 -25.92
CA CYS A 928 4.96 20.13 -26.50
C CYS A 928 4.58 20.02 -27.97
N VAL A 929 3.34 20.37 -28.31
CA VAL A 929 2.82 20.48 -29.68
C VAL A 929 3.66 21.44 -30.54
N GLN A 930 4.09 22.57 -30.01
CA GLN A 930 4.94 23.53 -30.74
C GLN A 930 6.38 23.03 -30.92
N LEU A 931 6.97 22.40 -29.90
CA LEU A 931 8.32 21.85 -29.97
C LEU A 931 8.41 20.63 -30.89
N ALA A 932 7.39 19.77 -30.88
CA ALA A 932 7.33 18.58 -31.71
C ALA A 932 6.90 18.86 -33.16
N ALA A 933 6.47 20.09 -33.46
CA ALA A 933 6.33 20.59 -34.84
C ALA A 933 7.67 21.10 -35.43
N ASP A 934 8.69 21.32 -34.60
CA ASP A 934 10.03 21.76 -35.01
C ASP A 934 11.02 20.58 -35.02
N THR A 935 11.04 19.88 -36.16
CA THR A 935 11.86 18.67 -36.34
C THR A 935 13.36 18.97 -36.36
N GLN A 936 13.78 20.15 -36.85
CA GLN A 936 15.18 20.56 -36.82
C GLN A 936 15.65 20.75 -35.37
N LEU A 937 14.83 21.42 -34.56
CA LEU A 937 15.10 21.64 -33.15
C LEU A 937 15.13 20.35 -32.34
N CYS A 938 14.24 19.38 -32.59
CA CYS A 938 14.36 18.11 -31.87
C CYS A 938 15.59 17.31 -32.33
N ALA A 939 15.90 17.29 -33.62
CA ALA A 939 17.16 16.71 -34.11
C ALA A 939 18.40 17.42 -33.53
N GLU A 940 18.29 18.69 -33.14
CA GLU A 940 19.30 19.45 -32.40
C GLU A 940 19.36 19.05 -30.91
N VAL A 941 18.24 19.00 -30.18
CA VAL A 941 18.19 18.55 -28.78
C VAL A 941 18.70 17.11 -28.64
N HIS A 942 18.29 16.21 -29.54
CA HIS A 942 18.79 14.84 -29.58
C HIS A 942 20.30 14.79 -29.88
N ARG A 943 20.80 15.63 -30.80
CA ARG A 943 22.24 15.76 -31.04
C ARG A 943 22.97 16.29 -29.80
N ARG A 944 22.43 17.23 -29.02
CA ARG A 944 23.06 17.69 -27.77
C ARG A 944 23.16 16.57 -26.72
N PHE A 945 22.07 15.84 -26.51
CA PHE A 945 22.04 14.67 -25.63
C PHE A 945 23.06 13.61 -26.07
N ALA A 946 23.19 13.40 -27.38
CA ALA A 946 24.15 12.46 -27.99
C ALA A 946 25.58 13.01 -28.21
N LEU A 947 25.83 14.32 -28.09
CA LEU A 947 27.15 14.96 -28.24
C LEU A 947 27.87 15.16 -26.91
N HIS A 948 27.13 15.35 -25.81
CA HIS A 948 27.70 15.10 -24.46
C HIS A 948 28.25 13.67 -24.36
N ALA A 949 27.64 12.73 -25.11
CA ALA A 949 28.32 11.75 -25.98
C ALA A 949 29.84 11.58 -25.80
N ALA A 950 30.58 12.51 -26.40
CA ALA A 950 31.97 12.34 -26.81
C ALA A 950 32.99 13.17 -26.02
N ARG A 951 32.58 13.90 -24.98
CA ARG A 951 33.55 14.54 -24.07
C ARG A 951 34.20 13.47 -23.19
N PRO A 952 35.54 13.32 -23.17
CA PRO A 952 36.20 12.45 -22.21
C PRO A 952 36.03 13.00 -20.79
N THR A 953 35.92 12.08 -19.83
CA THR A 953 35.89 12.34 -18.37
C THR A 953 37.29 12.42 -17.78
#